data_AF-A0A3R7KLH0-F1
#
_entry.id   AF-A0A3R7KLH0-F1
#
_cell.length_a   1.000
_cell.length_b   1.000
_cell.length_c   1.000
_cell.angle_alpha   90.00
_cell.angle_beta   90.00
_cell.angle_gamma   90.00
#
_symmetry.space_group_name_H-M   'P 1'
#
loop_
_entity.id
_entity.type
_entity.pdbx_description
1 polymer ?
#
loop_
_entity_poly.entity_id
_entity_poly.type
_entity_poly.pdbx_seq_one_letter_code
_entity_poly.pdbx_strand_id
1 'polypeptide(L)'
;MIRPNKIVTKAIDSPTFKRIESEWIFKPCSKPGSCEIDFKVTFEVSSILHANAIQLFFDDVALSQLNAFIGRARKLYESTPRNGKLPYGGFTAACMALGEEYEDLKDISESAALAGAVFSSFETSATPKEWLSMDEFVVGVYLMTKGTFEQKALSLFEIVNSTGDGKITREELTCAMQRRICAVKKLFPKLLHDQVQIQMANEQVEALSSSQDAAVARGVQAIEGLMEEVEKEIPLAVNQIFREADLDQDDYIREQEWLFAWQAHPEFVELLTIDGMKKMAQWASVCTFLSQFQRPTRIIFWVCMHLPSLLLCLVAAVTGVAAGSTKQIEQSSTQPILFAGTYTRDEGWINGTGKGIYTYKLDTTDGTLTPFGVTPLGINPMYVLGTTKTFSQGERVIYAVNAVTEDSTTNPGTQTGYVSALTLNSDGTLELLNTLETHGGSPTHLSLSPKEDFVVVSNYGGTLSMFPLNDDGSLAKDTFNKEYLNGSKVVMDQQAAGHIHSTTWLPNSNHVVAANLGSDELLQFNLNSAKQTLESLNTVKRPAGSGPRHMALSPKKNIAYVVDELSNTVGVYKIDSKTALLSTKSVQDITTLPADFTNGSSADIHITSNGHFLYTSNRGHNSIAMFKINQKDGTLTSLGWESTRGEIPRGFTIYGEWLIVANQDSNDIYVFKINAKTGKLSYTGNTYKIGTAVCLWVSEF
;
A
#
# COMPACT_ATOMS: atom_id res chain seq x y z
N MET A 1 -24.17 32.42 -0.27
CA MET A 1 -24.92 31.15 -0.28
C MET A 1 -26.37 31.39 0.12
N ILE A 2 -27.34 31.02 -0.70
CA ILE A 2 -28.76 30.99 -0.31
C ILE A 2 -28.91 29.80 0.64
N ARG A 3 -29.24 30.04 1.91
CA ARG A 3 -29.44 28.97 2.88
C ARG A 3 -30.66 28.15 2.45
N PRO A 4 -30.55 26.82 2.29
CA PRO A 4 -31.71 26.02 1.92
C PRO A 4 -32.72 26.05 3.06
N ASN A 5 -33.92 26.58 2.82
CA ASN A 5 -35.01 26.62 3.80
C ASN A 5 -35.65 25.24 4.02
N LYS A 6 -35.24 24.24 3.24
CA LYS A 6 -35.75 22.87 3.27
C LYS A 6 -34.63 21.89 2.91
N ILE A 7 -34.45 20.86 3.74
CA ILE A 7 -33.55 19.73 3.49
C ILE A 7 -34.40 18.47 3.41
N VAL A 8 -34.16 17.66 2.37
CA VAL A 8 -34.85 16.37 2.19
C VAL A 8 -33.80 15.28 2.06
N THR A 9 -33.85 14.27 2.92
CA THR A 9 -33.02 13.07 2.82
C THR A 9 -33.90 11.87 2.47
N LYS A 10 -33.40 11.02 1.57
CA LYS A 10 -34.11 9.82 1.11
C LYS A 10 -33.22 8.61 1.28
N ALA A 11 -33.76 7.53 1.83
CA ALA A 11 -33.16 6.20 1.76
C ALA A 11 -34.16 5.25 1.10
N ILE A 12 -33.66 4.46 0.15
CA ILE A 12 -34.44 3.55 -0.70
C ILE A 12 -33.79 2.16 -0.55
N ASP A 13 -34.63 1.12 -0.57
CA ASP A 13 -34.25 -0.30 -0.47
C ASP A 13 -33.63 -0.75 0.86
N SER A 14 -34.52 -1.06 1.80
CA SER A 14 -34.23 -1.87 2.98
C SER A 14 -35.23 -3.02 3.10
N PRO A 15 -34.94 -4.08 3.87
CA PRO A 15 -35.90 -5.17 4.10
C PRO A 15 -37.25 -4.69 4.68
N THR A 16 -37.25 -3.59 5.43
CA THR A 16 -38.41 -3.05 6.15
C THR A 16 -39.13 -1.93 5.39
N PHE A 17 -38.38 -1.05 4.73
CA PHE A 17 -38.88 0.12 4.03
C PHE A 17 -38.52 0.06 2.53
N LYS A 18 -39.53 0.22 1.69
CA LYS A 18 -39.35 0.54 0.26
C LYS A 18 -38.79 1.94 0.09
N ARG A 19 -39.22 2.86 0.94
CA ARG A 19 -38.79 4.27 0.93
C ARG A 19 -38.90 4.88 2.32
N ILE A 20 -37.92 5.64 2.74
CA ILE A 20 -38.02 6.57 3.86
C ILE A 20 -37.48 7.93 3.44
N GLU A 21 -38.22 8.98 3.76
CA GLU A 21 -37.93 10.36 3.41
C GLU A 21 -38.09 11.22 4.66
N SER A 22 -37.05 11.98 5.01
CA SER A 22 -37.11 12.96 6.09
C SER A 22 -36.96 14.36 5.53
N GLU A 23 -37.86 15.24 5.93
CA GLU A 23 -37.97 16.63 5.49
C GLU A 23 -37.81 17.54 6.70
N TRP A 24 -36.91 18.51 6.57
CA TRP A 24 -36.56 19.49 7.60
C TRP A 24 -36.75 20.89 7.02
N ILE A 25 -37.66 21.67 7.59
CA ILE A 25 -37.98 23.02 7.13
C ILE A 25 -37.55 24.02 8.19
N PHE A 26 -36.67 24.94 7.82
CA PHE A 26 -36.10 25.93 8.72
C PHE A 26 -36.80 27.28 8.53
N LYS A 27 -37.42 27.78 9.59
CA LYS A 27 -38.17 29.03 9.61
C LYS A 27 -37.50 30.07 10.51
N PRO A 28 -37.54 31.36 10.15
CA PRO A 28 -37.16 32.43 11.06
C PRO A 28 -38.06 32.39 12.30
N CYS A 29 -37.48 32.57 13.48
CA CYS A 29 -38.25 32.78 14.70
C CYS A 29 -37.92 34.14 15.33
N SER A 30 -38.73 34.55 16.30
CA SER A 30 -38.60 35.86 16.96
C SER A 30 -37.34 36.03 17.79
N LYS A 31 -36.60 34.93 18.06
CA LYS A 31 -35.38 34.94 18.88
C LYS A 31 -34.14 35.09 17.99
N PRO A 32 -33.32 36.16 18.18
CA PRO A 32 -32.10 36.36 17.40
C PRO A 32 -31.14 35.17 17.49
N GLY A 33 -30.58 34.77 16.35
CA GLY A 33 -29.67 33.62 16.25
C GLY A 33 -30.33 32.25 16.44
N SER A 34 -31.66 32.19 16.43
CA SER A 34 -32.43 30.94 16.52
C SER A 34 -33.30 30.74 15.27
N CYS A 35 -33.72 29.51 15.04
CA CYS A 35 -34.70 29.17 14.01
C CYS A 35 -35.75 28.23 14.58
N GLU A 36 -36.93 28.22 13.99
CA GLU A 36 -37.95 27.19 14.20
C GLU A 36 -37.75 26.10 13.14
N ILE A 37 -37.90 24.83 13.53
CA ILE A 37 -37.67 23.69 12.64
C ILE A 37 -38.94 22.86 12.60
N ASP A 38 -39.55 22.74 11.42
CA ASP A 38 -40.58 21.73 11.19
C ASP A 38 -39.90 20.45 10.68
N PHE A 39 -40.19 19.35 11.35
CA PHE A 39 -39.68 18.02 10.98
C PHE A 39 -40.83 17.13 10.51
N LYS A 40 -40.61 16.45 9.38
CA LYS A 40 -41.57 15.50 8.83
C LYS A 40 -40.85 14.25 8.34
N VAL A 41 -41.35 13.08 8.71
CA VAL A 41 -40.90 11.79 8.17
C VAL A 41 -42.04 11.15 7.40
N THR A 42 -41.74 10.70 6.19
CA THR A 42 -42.64 9.94 5.33
C THR A 42 -41.96 8.62 4.99
N PHE A 43 -42.66 7.50 5.13
CA PHE A 43 -42.10 6.19 4.79
C PHE A 43 -43.14 5.33 4.08
N GLU A 44 -42.64 4.40 3.27
CA GLU A 44 -43.39 3.37 2.57
C GLU A 44 -42.81 2.01 2.99
N VAL A 45 -43.64 1.19 3.61
CA VAL A 45 -43.22 -0.11 4.15
C VAL A 45 -43.40 -1.24 3.14
N SER A 46 -42.55 -2.25 3.27
CA SER A 46 -42.55 -3.40 2.37
C SER A 46 -43.70 -4.38 2.63
N SER A 47 -44.37 -4.33 3.79
CA SER A 47 -45.55 -5.16 4.08
C SER A 47 -46.52 -4.56 5.11
N ILE A 48 -47.76 -5.06 5.13
CA ILE A 48 -48.81 -4.69 6.11
C ILE A 48 -48.39 -4.99 7.56
N LEU A 49 -47.59 -6.05 7.79
CA LEU A 49 -47.11 -6.39 9.13
C LEU A 49 -46.18 -5.30 9.68
N HIS A 50 -45.30 -4.77 8.83
CA HIS A 50 -44.41 -3.65 9.19
C HIS A 50 -45.20 -2.35 9.40
N ALA A 51 -46.28 -2.12 8.64
CA ALA A 51 -47.14 -0.95 8.82
C ALA A 51 -47.72 -0.88 10.25
N ASN A 52 -48.23 -2.01 10.75
CA ASN A 52 -48.81 -2.10 12.08
C ASN A 52 -47.77 -1.98 13.20
N ALA A 53 -46.58 -2.57 13.02
CA ALA A 53 -45.49 -2.43 13.97
C ALA A 53 -44.98 -0.99 14.05
N ILE A 54 -44.82 -0.31 12.91
CA ILE A 54 -44.31 1.06 12.88
C ILE A 54 -45.32 2.05 13.47
N GLN A 55 -46.63 1.85 13.30
CA GLN A 55 -47.63 2.69 13.98
C GLN A 55 -47.50 2.68 15.50
N LEU A 56 -47.03 1.58 16.10
CA LEU A 56 -46.87 1.46 17.55
C LEU A 56 -45.63 2.17 18.09
N PHE A 57 -44.62 2.42 17.25
CA PHE A 57 -43.32 2.99 17.64
C PHE A 57 -42.94 4.25 16.86
N PHE A 58 -43.88 4.81 16.09
CA PHE A 58 -43.59 5.93 15.19
C PHE A 58 -43.07 7.16 15.95
N ASP A 59 -43.71 7.46 17.08
CA ASP A 59 -43.31 8.57 17.93
C ASP A 59 -41.89 8.36 18.49
N ASP A 60 -41.55 7.13 18.91
CA ASP A 60 -40.22 6.80 19.41
C ASP A 60 -39.14 6.92 18.33
N VAL A 61 -39.46 6.51 17.08
CA VAL A 61 -38.54 6.66 15.95
C VAL A 61 -38.32 8.15 15.62
N ALA A 62 -39.39 8.94 15.58
CA ALA A 62 -39.30 10.38 15.31
C ALA A 62 -38.54 11.12 16.44
N LEU A 63 -38.83 10.81 17.70
CA LEU A 63 -38.13 11.34 18.87
C LEU A 63 -36.66 10.94 18.87
N SER A 64 -36.32 9.69 18.53
CA SER A 64 -34.95 9.22 18.47
C SER A 64 -34.14 9.95 17.39
N GLN A 65 -34.74 10.13 16.19
CA GLN A 65 -34.12 10.91 15.12
C GLN A 65 -33.95 12.39 15.48
N LEU A 66 -34.97 13.00 16.10
CA LEU A 66 -34.92 14.39 16.56
C LEU A 66 -33.89 14.59 17.68
N ASN A 67 -33.82 13.69 18.66
CA ASN A 67 -32.86 13.74 19.75
C ASN A 67 -31.43 13.50 19.26
N ALA A 68 -31.24 12.61 18.27
CA ALA A 68 -29.94 12.42 17.63
C ALA A 68 -29.51 13.67 16.84
N PHE A 69 -30.44 14.38 16.20
CA PHE A 69 -30.17 15.66 15.55
C PHE A 69 -29.83 16.75 16.58
N ILE A 70 -30.64 16.92 17.62
CA ILE A 70 -30.40 17.90 18.70
C ILE A 70 -29.08 17.60 19.41
N GLY A 71 -28.80 16.34 19.74
CA GLY A 71 -27.56 15.92 20.38
C GLY A 71 -26.33 16.25 19.52
N ARG A 72 -26.41 15.99 18.21
CA ARG A 72 -25.36 16.38 17.25
C ARG A 72 -25.23 17.89 17.14
N ALA A 73 -26.33 18.62 17.01
CA ALA A 73 -26.32 20.07 16.94
C ALA A 73 -25.73 20.69 18.22
N ARG A 74 -26.01 20.14 19.41
CA ARG A 74 -25.38 20.56 20.66
C ARG A 74 -23.89 20.25 20.68
N LYS A 75 -23.47 19.04 20.32
CA LYS A 75 -22.05 18.69 20.24
C LYS A 75 -21.28 19.59 19.25
N LEU A 76 -21.88 19.96 18.12
CA LEU A 76 -21.27 20.80 17.09
C LEU A 76 -21.30 22.30 17.41
N TYR A 77 -22.39 22.81 18.01
CA TYR A 77 -22.64 24.25 18.13
C TYR A 77 -22.69 24.79 19.57
N GLU A 78 -22.82 23.95 20.60
CA GLU A 78 -22.65 24.37 22.01
C GLU A 78 -21.18 24.29 22.46
N SER A 79 -20.32 23.55 21.75
CA SER A 79 -18.86 23.54 21.92
C SER A 79 -18.15 24.71 21.24
N THR A 80 -18.83 25.39 20.31
CA THR A 80 -18.33 26.63 19.70
C THR A 80 -18.75 27.82 20.54
N PRO A 81 -17.84 28.67 21.04
CA PRO A 81 -18.25 29.93 21.63
C PRO A 81 -18.93 30.80 20.55
N ARG A 82 -19.98 31.54 20.96
CA ARG A 82 -20.88 32.35 20.10
C ARG A 82 -20.20 33.47 19.29
N ASN A 83 -18.87 33.54 19.31
CA ASN A 83 -18.02 34.57 18.73
C ASN A 83 -17.23 34.08 17.49
N GLY A 84 -17.52 32.89 16.95
CA GLY A 84 -16.95 32.41 15.67
C GLY A 84 -15.51 31.92 15.75
N LYS A 85 -15.05 31.55 16.95
CA LYS A 85 -13.69 31.08 17.23
C LYS A 85 -13.76 29.67 17.82
N LEU A 86 -13.00 28.71 17.31
CA LEU A 86 -12.87 27.37 17.87
C LEU A 86 -11.62 27.31 18.75
N PRO A 87 -11.74 27.35 20.09
CA PRO A 87 -10.59 27.30 20.98
C PRO A 87 -9.92 25.92 20.93
N TYR A 88 -8.61 25.88 21.17
CA TYR A 88 -7.81 24.66 21.19
C TYR A 88 -8.44 23.52 22.01
N GLY A 89 -8.81 23.79 23.27
CA GLY A 89 -9.45 22.79 24.13
C GLY A 89 -10.81 22.29 23.60
N GLY A 90 -11.55 23.14 22.88
CA GLY A 90 -12.82 22.76 22.24
C GLY A 90 -12.61 21.87 21.02
N PHE A 91 -11.58 22.14 20.23
CA PHE A 91 -11.17 21.28 19.10
C PHE A 91 -10.74 19.89 19.59
N THR A 92 -9.86 19.84 20.60
CA THR A 92 -9.37 18.58 21.17
C THR A 92 -10.50 17.74 21.76
N ALA A 93 -11.42 18.37 22.52
CA ALA A 93 -12.60 17.68 23.04
C ALA A 93 -13.52 17.15 21.93
N ALA A 94 -13.65 17.88 20.81
CA ALA A 94 -14.42 17.41 19.66
C ALA A 94 -13.75 16.21 18.97
N CYS A 95 -12.44 16.23 18.77
CA CYS A 95 -11.69 15.09 18.23
C CYS A 95 -11.83 13.85 19.13
N MET A 96 -11.68 14.02 20.46
CA MET A 96 -11.88 12.95 21.45
C MET A 96 -13.29 12.36 21.39
N ALA A 97 -14.31 13.20 21.28
CA ALA A 97 -15.70 12.77 21.23
C ALA A 97 -16.12 12.13 19.89
N LEU A 98 -15.33 12.28 18.82
CA LEU A 98 -15.63 11.79 17.49
C LEU A 98 -14.81 10.55 17.09
N GLY A 99 -13.67 10.28 17.73
CA GLY A 99 -12.82 9.13 17.38
C GLY A 99 -13.39 7.76 17.74
N GLU A 100 -14.42 7.68 18.60
CA GLU A 100 -15.19 6.44 18.82
C GLU A 100 -16.06 6.08 17.61
N GLU A 101 -16.43 7.07 16.78
CA GLU A 101 -17.38 6.91 15.68
C GLU A 101 -16.70 6.90 14.29
N TYR A 102 -15.51 7.49 14.18
CA TYR A 102 -14.78 7.64 12.91
C TYR A 102 -13.36 7.09 13.01
N GLU A 103 -13.12 5.98 12.31
CA GLU A 103 -11.86 5.22 12.35
C GLU A 103 -10.64 6.08 11.94
N ASP A 104 -10.82 6.99 10.97
CA ASP A 104 -9.77 7.93 10.52
C ASP A 104 -9.36 8.97 11.57
N LEU A 105 -10.16 9.16 12.63
CA LEU A 105 -9.90 10.11 13.72
C LEU A 105 -9.45 9.42 15.00
N LYS A 106 -9.37 8.07 15.02
CA LYS A 106 -9.08 7.28 16.21
C LYS A 106 -7.72 7.64 16.82
N ASP A 107 -6.67 7.73 15.99
CA ASP A 107 -5.33 8.13 16.44
C ASP A 107 -5.28 9.54 17.03
N ILE A 108 -6.11 10.45 16.49
CA ILE A 108 -6.20 11.86 16.93
C ILE A 108 -6.98 11.96 18.25
N SER A 109 -7.99 11.12 18.42
CA SER A 109 -8.84 11.08 19.62
C SER A 109 -8.12 10.50 20.83
N GLU A 110 -7.16 9.62 20.63
CA GLU A 110 -6.40 8.96 21.69
C GLU A 110 -5.15 9.76 22.11
N SER A 111 -4.82 10.85 21.40
CA SER A 111 -3.62 11.66 21.63
C SER A 111 -3.90 13.16 21.58
N ALA A 112 -3.92 13.80 22.76
CA ALA A 112 -4.02 15.26 22.86
C ALA A 112 -2.85 15.96 22.16
N ALA A 113 -1.67 15.32 22.14
CA ALA A 113 -0.51 15.80 21.39
C ALA A 113 -0.75 15.79 19.88
N LEU A 114 -1.40 14.75 19.35
CA LEU A 114 -1.76 14.66 17.94
C LEU A 114 -2.88 15.65 17.58
N ALA A 115 -3.88 15.80 18.44
CA ALA A 115 -4.92 16.82 18.30
C ALA A 115 -4.32 18.24 18.31
N GLY A 116 -3.31 18.51 19.14
CA GLY A 116 -2.57 19.77 19.14
C GLY A 116 -1.72 20.01 17.89
N ALA A 117 -1.06 18.96 17.41
CA ALA A 117 -0.31 19.01 16.15
C ALA A 117 -1.24 19.33 14.97
N VAL A 118 -2.39 18.67 14.90
CA VAL A 118 -3.44 18.94 13.92
C VAL A 118 -4.03 20.34 14.08
N PHE A 119 -4.38 20.75 15.30
CA PHE A 119 -4.91 22.08 15.55
C PHE A 119 -3.96 23.17 15.07
N SER A 120 -2.67 23.01 15.39
CA SER A 120 -1.66 23.95 14.94
C SER A 120 -1.64 24.02 13.41
N SER A 121 -1.85 22.91 12.68
CA SER A 121 -1.82 22.83 11.20
C SER A 121 -2.86 23.68 10.48
N PHE A 122 -3.94 23.99 11.16
CA PHE A 122 -5.01 24.82 10.63
C PHE A 122 -4.80 26.30 10.95
N GLU A 123 -3.90 26.61 11.88
CA GLU A 123 -3.61 27.95 12.36
C GLU A 123 -2.67 28.67 11.37
N THR A 124 -3.13 29.79 10.81
CA THR A 124 -2.40 30.52 9.75
C THR A 124 -1.97 31.94 10.15
N SER A 125 -2.24 32.37 11.39
CA SER A 125 -1.91 33.72 11.87
C SER A 125 -0.40 33.95 11.94
N ALA A 126 0.00 35.19 11.68
CA ALA A 126 1.39 35.63 11.92
C ALA A 126 1.78 35.57 13.41
N THR A 127 0.81 35.69 14.32
CA THR A 127 1.00 35.55 15.77
C THR A 127 0.23 34.34 16.30
N PRO A 128 0.90 33.35 16.94
CA PRO A 128 0.25 32.13 17.41
C PRO A 128 -0.91 32.38 18.37
N LYS A 129 -2.12 32.04 17.92
CA LYS A 129 -3.38 32.17 18.66
C LYS A 129 -3.87 30.81 19.18
N GLU A 130 -4.64 30.84 20.26
CA GLU A 130 -5.17 29.62 20.91
C GLU A 130 -6.56 29.23 20.40
N TRP A 131 -6.94 29.71 19.21
CA TRP A 131 -8.25 29.45 18.59
C TRP A 131 -8.14 29.50 17.05
N LEU A 132 -8.96 28.70 16.36
CA LEU A 132 -9.12 28.74 14.90
C LEU A 132 -10.36 29.55 14.53
N SER A 133 -10.30 30.27 13.42
CA SER A 133 -11.51 30.75 12.74
C SER A 133 -12.23 29.57 12.08
N MET A 134 -13.49 29.79 11.70
CA MET A 134 -14.27 28.77 11.00
C MET A 134 -13.66 28.40 9.65
N ASP A 135 -13.10 29.39 8.93
CA ASP A 135 -12.50 29.16 7.61
C ASP A 135 -11.22 28.33 7.73
N GLU A 136 -10.35 28.66 8.68
CA GLU A 136 -9.15 27.86 9.00
C GLU A 136 -9.51 26.41 9.34
N PHE A 137 -10.55 26.21 10.15
CA PHE A 137 -11.00 24.86 10.51
C PHE A 137 -11.59 24.10 9.33
N VAL A 138 -12.46 24.72 8.52
CA VAL A 138 -13.11 24.06 7.37
C VAL A 138 -12.10 23.72 6.28
N VAL A 139 -11.22 24.66 5.92
CA VAL A 139 -10.15 24.43 4.93
C VAL A 139 -9.19 23.36 5.44
N GLY A 140 -8.79 23.44 6.71
CA GLY A 140 -7.92 22.44 7.34
C GLY A 140 -8.49 21.02 7.30
N VAL A 141 -9.76 20.85 7.69
CA VAL A 141 -10.44 19.54 7.66
C VAL A 141 -10.62 19.04 6.22
N TYR A 142 -10.96 19.92 5.28
CA TYR A 142 -11.05 19.56 3.87
C TYR A 142 -9.71 19.07 3.32
N LEU A 143 -8.62 19.81 3.56
CA LEU A 143 -7.29 19.42 3.10
C LEU A 143 -6.83 18.11 3.73
N MET A 144 -7.16 17.87 5.00
CA MET A 144 -6.83 16.63 5.70
C MET A 144 -7.58 15.41 5.12
N THR A 145 -8.87 15.56 4.81
CA THR A 145 -9.76 14.41 4.54
C THR A 145 -10.07 14.18 3.06
N LYS A 146 -10.03 15.24 2.24
CA LYS A 146 -10.48 15.25 0.84
C LYS A 146 -9.58 16.05 -0.10
N GLY A 147 -8.58 16.76 0.42
CA GLY A 147 -7.67 17.57 -0.38
C GLY A 147 -6.76 16.69 -1.24
N THR A 148 -6.71 16.97 -2.55
CA THR A 148 -5.70 16.38 -3.43
C THR A 148 -4.31 16.89 -3.05
N PHE A 149 -3.28 16.21 -3.56
CA PHE A 149 -1.90 16.63 -3.37
C PHE A 149 -1.69 18.09 -3.83
N GLU A 150 -2.21 18.44 -5.00
CA GLU A 150 -2.11 19.79 -5.58
C GLU A 150 -2.84 20.81 -4.70
N GLN A 151 -4.01 20.47 -4.18
CA GLN A 151 -4.77 21.36 -3.29
C GLN A 151 -4.03 21.63 -1.97
N LYS A 152 -3.34 20.63 -1.43
CA LYS A 152 -2.49 20.79 -0.24
C LYS A 152 -1.28 21.68 -0.53
N ALA A 153 -0.61 21.44 -1.65
CA ALA A 153 0.55 22.22 -2.06
C ALA A 153 0.19 23.68 -2.33
N LEU A 154 -0.91 23.92 -3.06
CA LEU A 154 -1.43 25.27 -3.36
C LEU A 154 -1.87 26.02 -2.10
N SER A 155 -2.61 25.35 -1.21
CA SER A 155 -3.03 26.01 0.03
C SER A 155 -1.84 26.41 0.90
N LEU A 156 -0.81 25.56 0.99
CA LEU A 156 0.39 25.94 1.74
C LEU A 156 1.20 27.01 1.01
N PHE A 157 1.23 27.01 -0.33
CA PHE A 157 1.83 28.08 -1.12
C PHE A 157 1.23 29.44 -0.74
N GLU A 158 -0.10 29.54 -0.70
CA GLU A 158 -0.82 30.76 -0.30
C GLU A 158 -0.53 31.17 1.15
N ILE A 159 -0.36 30.21 2.06
CA ILE A 159 -0.04 30.49 3.48
C ILE A 159 1.38 31.05 3.63
N VAL A 160 2.33 30.56 2.83
CA VAL A 160 3.74 30.99 2.88
C VAL A 160 3.94 32.30 2.12
N ASN A 161 3.30 32.48 0.97
CA ASN A 161 3.30 33.70 0.15
C ASN A 161 2.50 34.82 0.86
N SER A 162 3.10 35.37 1.91
CA SER A 162 2.49 36.34 2.80
C SER A 162 2.20 37.68 2.13
N THR A 163 2.94 38.01 1.07
CA THR A 163 2.76 39.23 0.28
C THR A 163 1.67 39.09 -0.78
N GLY A 164 1.29 37.87 -1.15
CA GLY A 164 0.28 37.59 -2.18
C GLY A 164 0.74 37.93 -3.60
N ASP A 165 2.04 38.10 -3.83
CA ASP A 165 2.59 38.50 -5.12
C ASP A 165 2.85 37.31 -6.08
N GLY A 166 2.58 36.10 -5.59
CA GLY A 166 2.72 34.84 -6.32
C GLY A 166 4.11 34.24 -6.20
N LYS A 167 4.90 34.69 -5.22
CA LYS A 167 6.29 34.29 -5.01
C LYS A 167 6.52 34.00 -3.53
N ILE A 168 7.36 33.01 -3.25
CA ILE A 168 7.86 32.71 -1.91
C ILE A 168 9.33 33.05 -1.86
N THR A 169 9.67 34.05 -1.05
CA THR A 169 11.07 34.38 -0.74
C THR A 169 11.65 33.46 0.33
N ARG A 170 12.98 33.42 0.46
CA ARG A 170 13.65 32.67 1.55
C ARG A 170 13.20 33.16 2.92
N GLU A 171 13.03 34.47 3.05
CA GLU A 171 12.55 35.11 4.27
C GLU A 171 11.12 34.67 4.61
N GLU A 172 10.22 34.63 3.63
CA GLU A 172 8.83 34.18 3.82
C GLU A 172 8.75 32.71 4.23
N LEU A 173 9.51 31.83 3.56
CA LEU A 173 9.56 30.41 3.91
C LEU A 173 10.18 30.19 5.30
N THR A 174 11.28 30.88 5.60
CA THR A 174 11.93 30.84 6.92
C THR A 174 10.96 31.30 8.01
N CYS A 175 10.27 32.42 7.78
CA CYS A 175 9.29 32.97 8.71
C CYS A 175 8.10 32.02 8.88
N ALA A 176 7.60 31.40 7.82
CA ALA A 176 6.52 30.42 7.90
C ALA A 176 6.91 29.19 8.74
N MET A 177 8.10 28.63 8.51
CA MET A 177 8.62 27.49 9.29
C MET A 177 8.89 27.87 10.75
N GLN A 178 9.43 29.05 11.02
CA GLN A 178 9.67 29.53 12.40
C GLN A 178 8.36 29.78 13.15
N ARG A 179 7.37 30.40 12.50
CA ARG A 179 6.01 30.57 13.07
C ARG A 179 5.43 29.24 13.49
N ARG A 180 5.58 28.22 12.64
CA ARG A 180 5.13 26.85 12.87
C ARG A 180 5.74 26.26 14.14
N ILE A 181 7.07 26.27 14.24
CA ILE A 181 7.79 25.73 15.40
C ILE A 181 7.46 26.53 16.66
N CYS A 182 7.30 27.85 16.57
CA CYS A 182 6.90 28.68 17.72
C CYS A 182 5.48 28.33 18.22
N ALA A 183 4.52 28.08 17.32
CA ALA A 183 3.18 27.66 17.70
C ALA A 183 3.21 26.31 18.44
N VAL A 184 4.03 25.36 17.95
CA VAL A 184 4.23 24.06 18.60
C VAL A 184 4.88 24.23 19.98
N LYS A 185 5.96 25.01 20.10
CA LYS A 185 6.61 25.30 21.39
C LYS A 185 5.64 25.83 22.45
N LYS A 186 4.70 26.69 22.03
CA LYS A 186 3.70 27.28 22.94
C LYS A 186 2.60 26.30 23.34
N LEU A 187 2.16 25.46 22.42
CA LEU A 187 1.07 24.51 22.66
C LEU A 187 1.56 23.27 23.39
N PHE A 188 2.75 22.76 23.05
CA PHE A 188 3.26 21.46 23.47
C PHE A 188 3.28 21.21 24.99
N PRO A 189 3.73 22.14 25.85
CA PRO A 189 3.65 21.95 27.31
C PRO A 189 2.21 21.75 27.81
N LYS A 190 1.23 22.42 27.19
CA LYS A 190 -0.19 22.23 27.48
C LYS A 190 -0.68 20.86 26.99
N LEU A 191 -0.24 20.43 25.80
CA LEU A 191 -0.56 19.10 25.24
C LEU A 191 -0.09 17.98 26.16
N LEU A 192 1.14 18.07 26.65
CA LEU A 192 1.72 17.05 27.52
C LEU A 192 1.00 17.02 28.87
N HIS A 193 0.68 18.18 29.43
CA HIS A 193 -0.12 18.27 30.65
C HIS A 193 -1.50 17.63 30.47
N ASP A 194 -2.22 17.95 29.38
CA ASP A 194 -3.54 17.39 29.11
C ASP A 194 -3.47 15.86 28.88
N GLN A 195 -2.44 15.37 28.16
CA GLN A 195 -2.23 13.93 27.97
C GLN A 195 -1.99 13.19 29.29
N VAL A 196 -1.20 13.78 30.19
CA VAL A 196 -0.95 13.24 31.53
C VAL A 196 -2.25 13.17 32.33
N GLN A 197 -3.08 14.22 32.29
CA GLN A 197 -4.39 14.22 32.97
C GLN A 197 -5.34 13.16 32.41
N ILE A 198 -5.36 12.97 31.09
CA ILE A 198 -6.16 11.92 30.43
C ILE A 198 -5.69 10.53 30.86
N GLN A 199 -4.38 10.29 30.88
CA GLN A 199 -3.83 9.00 31.28
C GLN A 199 -4.08 8.72 32.78
N MET A 200 -3.94 9.73 33.64
CA MET A 200 -4.29 9.65 35.05
C MET A 200 -5.77 9.33 35.26
N ALA A 201 -6.68 9.94 34.48
CA ALA A 201 -8.11 9.65 34.53
C ALA A 201 -8.42 8.22 34.07
N ASN A 202 -7.79 7.75 32.99
CA ASN A 202 -7.95 6.38 32.48
C ASN A 202 -7.42 5.32 33.46
N GLU A 203 -6.32 5.61 34.15
CA GLU A 203 -5.68 4.71 35.13
C GLU A 203 -6.21 4.88 36.56
N GLN A 204 -7.21 5.75 36.77
CA GLN A 204 -7.79 6.09 38.08
C GLN A 204 -6.75 6.58 39.12
N VAL A 205 -5.76 7.35 38.67
CA VAL A 205 -4.71 7.93 39.52
C VAL A 205 -5.10 9.36 39.90
N GLU A 206 -5.29 9.62 41.19
CA GLU A 206 -5.72 10.95 41.68
C GLU A 206 -4.60 12.01 41.68
N ALA A 207 -3.33 11.60 41.84
CA ALA A 207 -2.19 12.51 41.86
C ALA A 207 -0.88 11.80 41.48
N LEU A 208 0.01 12.51 40.79
CA LEU A 208 1.36 12.04 40.52
C LEU A 208 2.23 12.10 41.79
N SER A 209 3.20 11.19 41.89
CA SER A 209 4.26 11.33 42.88
C SER A 209 5.16 12.53 42.55
N SER A 210 5.80 13.12 43.56
CA SER A 210 6.78 14.19 43.39
C SER A 210 7.93 13.81 42.43
N SER A 211 8.30 12.53 42.36
CA SER A 211 9.28 12.01 41.40
C SER A 211 8.76 11.97 39.95
N GLN A 212 7.47 11.70 39.75
CA GLN A 212 6.82 11.68 38.43
C GLN A 212 6.59 13.11 37.93
N ASP A 213 6.12 14.02 38.78
CA ASP A 213 5.99 15.45 38.45
C ASP A 213 7.33 16.05 38.02
N ALA A 214 8.40 15.75 38.76
CA ALA A 214 9.74 16.20 38.41
C ALA A 214 10.26 15.57 37.10
N ALA A 215 9.80 14.36 36.75
CA ALA A 215 10.16 13.71 35.49
C ALA A 215 9.44 14.36 34.29
N VAL A 216 8.14 14.65 34.43
CA VAL A 216 7.35 15.37 33.42
C VAL A 216 7.96 16.76 33.18
N ALA A 217 8.30 17.51 34.24
CA ALA A 217 8.93 18.82 34.12
C ALA A 217 10.28 18.78 33.38
N ARG A 218 11.12 17.77 33.64
CA ARG A 218 12.38 17.57 32.90
C ARG A 218 12.14 17.20 31.44
N GLY A 219 11.11 16.40 31.15
CA GLY A 219 10.70 16.05 29.78
C GLY A 219 10.28 17.27 28.98
N VAL A 220 9.46 18.16 29.57
CA VAL A 220 9.07 19.44 28.94
C VAL A 220 10.30 20.27 28.63
N GLN A 221 11.21 20.45 29.60
CA GLN A 221 12.41 21.28 29.42
C GLN A 221 13.35 20.73 28.33
N ALA A 222 13.49 19.41 28.23
CA ALA A 222 14.32 18.77 27.20
C ALA A 222 13.73 18.98 25.79
N ILE A 223 12.41 18.92 25.65
CA ILE A 223 11.73 19.13 24.37
C ILE A 223 11.74 20.62 23.98
N GLU A 224 11.58 21.54 24.93
CA GLU A 224 11.75 22.97 24.69
C GLU A 224 13.16 23.27 24.15
N GLY A 225 14.20 22.67 24.73
CA GLY A 225 15.57 22.79 24.24
C GLY A 225 15.78 22.23 22.82
N LEU A 226 15.20 21.06 22.53
CA LEU A 226 15.25 20.47 21.18
C LEU A 226 14.56 21.37 20.14
N MET A 227 13.40 21.91 20.48
CA MET A 227 12.67 22.81 19.58
C MET A 227 13.42 24.13 19.34
N GLU A 228 14.18 24.63 20.32
CA GLU A 228 15.08 25.78 20.14
C GLU A 228 16.26 25.47 19.21
N GLU A 229 16.77 24.24 19.21
CA GLU A 229 17.82 23.81 18.27
C GLU A 229 17.25 23.69 16.86
N VAL A 230 16.09 23.05 16.69
CA VAL A 230 15.40 22.95 15.39
C VAL A 230 15.11 24.34 14.81
N GLU A 231 14.64 25.28 15.64
CA GLU A 231 14.36 26.66 15.22
C GLU A 231 15.60 27.37 14.66
N LYS A 232 16.79 27.09 15.20
CA LYS A 232 18.07 27.68 14.73
C LYS A 232 18.52 27.11 13.38
N GLU A 233 18.14 25.88 13.06
CA GLU A 233 18.53 25.20 11.82
C GLU A 233 17.61 25.52 10.63
N ILE A 234 16.44 26.13 10.87
CA ILE A 234 15.46 26.47 9.81
C ILE A 234 16.08 27.28 8.65
N PRO A 235 16.88 28.34 8.88
CA PRO A 235 17.48 29.09 7.77
C PRO A 235 18.41 28.23 6.90
N LEU A 236 19.10 27.25 7.49
CA LEU A 236 19.96 26.33 6.74
C LEU A 236 19.10 25.38 5.89
N ALA A 237 18.02 24.84 6.45
CA ALA A 237 17.07 23.99 5.73
C ALA A 237 16.43 24.75 4.55
N VAL A 238 15.98 25.99 4.76
CA VAL A 238 15.43 26.83 3.67
C VAL A 238 16.45 27.07 2.58
N ASN A 239 17.72 27.27 2.93
CA ASN A 239 18.76 27.44 1.93
C ASN A 239 19.00 26.19 1.08
N GLN A 240 18.86 25.02 1.69
CA GLN A 240 18.95 23.74 0.99
C GLN A 240 17.76 23.53 0.04
N ILE A 241 16.54 23.87 0.46
CA ILE A 241 15.32 23.80 -0.39
C ILE A 241 15.48 24.59 -1.68
N PHE A 242 15.90 25.85 -1.56
CA PHE A 242 16.09 26.72 -2.71
C PHE A 242 17.20 26.22 -3.65
N ARG A 243 18.22 25.54 -3.11
CA ARG A 243 19.32 24.97 -3.90
C ARG A 243 18.89 23.73 -4.67
N GLU A 244 18.08 22.86 -4.06
CA GLU A 244 17.63 21.61 -4.67
C GLU A 244 16.51 21.80 -5.69
N ALA A 245 15.72 22.86 -5.55
CA ALA A 245 14.73 23.27 -6.53
C ALA A 245 15.32 23.89 -7.82
N ASP A 246 16.66 23.95 -7.98
CA ASP A 246 17.39 24.52 -9.13
C ASP A 246 17.01 26.00 -9.43
N LEU A 247 16.66 26.77 -8.39
CA LEU A 247 16.16 28.16 -8.49
C LEU A 247 17.27 29.21 -8.58
N ASP A 248 18.40 28.89 -9.21
CA ASP A 248 19.64 29.67 -9.16
C ASP A 248 19.59 31.02 -9.94
N GLN A 249 18.44 31.42 -10.49
CA GLN A 249 18.30 32.69 -11.24
C GLN A 249 17.38 33.73 -10.62
N ASP A 250 16.35 33.32 -9.87
CA ASP A 250 15.25 34.23 -9.49
C ASP A 250 15.18 34.55 -7.98
N ASP A 251 15.76 33.72 -7.09
CA ASP A 251 15.76 33.88 -5.61
C ASP A 251 14.35 33.90 -4.95
N TYR A 252 13.34 33.34 -5.63
CA TYR A 252 12.00 33.09 -5.11
C TYR A 252 11.39 31.83 -5.75
N ILE A 253 10.43 31.20 -5.07
CA ILE A 253 9.67 30.03 -5.56
C ILE A 253 8.30 30.51 -6.06
N ARG A 254 7.94 30.20 -7.30
CA ARG A 254 6.59 30.41 -7.86
C ARG A 254 5.70 29.21 -7.59
N GLU A 255 4.39 29.38 -7.72
CA GLU A 255 3.39 28.33 -7.44
C GLU A 255 3.66 27.00 -8.16
N GLN A 256 4.04 27.05 -9.44
CA GLN A 256 4.34 25.85 -10.24
C GLN A 256 5.65 25.18 -9.81
N GLU A 257 6.66 25.98 -9.45
CA GLU A 257 7.95 25.51 -8.94
C GLU A 257 7.80 24.92 -7.55
N TRP A 258 6.92 25.49 -6.73
CA TRP A 258 6.54 24.97 -5.42
C TRP A 258 5.85 23.63 -5.52
N LEU A 259 4.89 23.49 -6.45
CA LEU A 259 4.22 22.22 -6.69
C LEU A 259 5.22 21.14 -7.15
N PHE A 260 6.15 21.50 -8.04
CA PHE A 260 7.21 20.61 -8.50
C PHE A 260 8.19 20.24 -7.39
N ALA A 261 8.67 21.21 -6.62
CA ALA A 261 9.58 20.99 -5.49
C ALA A 261 8.95 20.11 -4.41
N TRP A 262 7.65 20.28 -4.14
CA TRP A 262 6.91 19.41 -3.23
C TRP A 262 6.86 17.96 -3.74
N GLN A 263 6.66 17.76 -5.06
CA GLN A 263 6.64 16.41 -5.65
C GLN A 263 8.01 15.75 -5.65
N ALA A 264 9.06 16.51 -5.96
CA ALA A 264 10.42 16.01 -6.04
C ALA A 264 11.05 15.78 -4.66
N HIS A 265 10.71 16.63 -3.69
CA HIS A 265 11.34 16.68 -2.37
C HIS A 265 10.31 16.96 -1.24
N PRO A 266 9.32 16.07 -1.02
CA PRO A 266 8.27 16.27 -0.02
C PRO A 266 8.82 16.42 1.41
N GLU A 267 9.96 15.81 1.72
CA GLU A 267 10.63 15.83 3.03
C GLU A 267 10.93 17.25 3.54
N PHE A 268 11.12 18.21 2.64
CA PHE A 268 11.50 19.56 3.02
C PHE A 268 10.33 20.44 3.46
N VAL A 269 9.12 20.09 3.04
CA VAL A 269 7.88 20.80 3.39
C VAL A 269 7.08 20.03 4.43
N GLU A 270 7.48 18.80 4.79
CA GLU A 270 6.84 17.97 5.82
C GLU A 270 6.65 18.71 7.15
N LEU A 271 7.58 19.57 7.57
CA LEU A 271 7.46 20.36 8.81
C LEU A 271 6.26 21.33 8.80
N LEU A 272 5.77 21.69 7.62
CA LEU A 272 4.64 22.58 7.41
C LEU A 272 3.33 21.82 7.18
N THR A 273 3.38 20.49 7.02
CA THR A 273 2.19 19.66 6.76
C THR A 273 1.67 18.96 8.01
N ILE A 274 0.42 18.53 7.95
CA ILE A 274 -0.19 17.68 8.99
C ILE A 274 0.63 16.41 9.20
N ASP A 275 1.15 15.79 8.12
CA ASP A 275 1.81 14.50 8.19
C ASP A 275 3.20 14.58 8.83
N GLY A 276 4.00 15.62 8.54
CA GLY A 276 5.26 15.82 9.27
C GLY A 276 5.04 16.25 10.72
N MET A 277 3.94 16.97 11.00
CA MET A 277 3.52 17.27 12.37
C MET A 277 3.10 16.02 13.16
N LYS A 278 2.42 15.05 12.51
CA LYS A 278 2.12 13.73 13.10
C LYS A 278 3.41 12.98 13.43
N LYS A 279 4.38 12.96 12.50
CA LYS A 279 5.70 12.36 12.74
C LYS A 279 6.40 13.03 13.93
N MET A 280 6.42 14.36 14.02
CA MET A 280 7.02 15.07 15.16
C MET A 280 6.32 14.77 16.50
N ALA A 281 4.99 14.66 16.52
CA ALA A 281 4.24 14.29 17.72
C ALA A 281 4.53 12.85 18.16
N GLN A 282 4.66 11.91 17.22
CA GLN A 282 5.10 10.54 17.49
C GLN A 282 6.55 10.51 18.03
N TRP A 283 7.45 11.33 17.50
CA TRP A 283 8.82 11.47 18.02
C TRP A 283 8.86 11.96 19.47
N ALA A 284 8.01 12.92 19.82
CA ALA A 284 7.91 13.42 21.20
C ALA A 284 7.40 12.34 22.17
N SER A 285 6.50 11.45 21.72
CA SER A 285 6.04 10.31 22.51
C SER A 285 7.15 9.28 22.78
N VAL A 286 8.04 9.05 21.81
CA VAL A 286 9.24 8.20 21.95
C VAL A 286 10.27 8.82 22.89
N CYS A 287 10.50 10.13 22.81
CA CYS A 287 11.42 10.84 23.72
C CYS A 287 10.93 10.80 25.18
N THR A 288 9.61 10.86 25.38
CA THR A 288 8.98 10.76 26.71
C THR A 288 9.16 9.34 27.29
N PHE A 289 9.02 8.29 26.47
CA PHE A 289 9.32 6.91 26.85
C PHE A 289 10.80 6.69 27.21
N LEU A 290 11.72 7.28 26.45
CA LEU A 290 13.16 7.18 26.68
C LEU A 290 13.62 7.94 27.94
N SER A 291 12.92 9.01 28.32
CA SER A 291 13.20 9.77 29.56
C SER A 291 12.94 9.00 30.86
N GLN A 292 12.22 7.86 30.78
CA GLN A 292 11.98 6.96 31.91
C GLN A 292 13.22 6.12 32.28
N PHE A 293 14.23 6.06 31.41
CA PHE A 293 15.49 5.37 31.69
C PHE A 293 16.50 6.32 32.33
N GLN A 294 16.72 6.18 33.64
CA GLN A 294 17.77 6.89 34.38
C GLN A 294 19.18 6.39 34.00
N ARG A 295 19.67 6.71 32.79
CA ARG A 295 21.12 6.71 32.49
C ARG A 295 21.46 7.84 31.52
N PRO A 296 22.19 8.87 31.96
CA PRO A 296 22.61 9.97 31.10
C PRO A 296 23.83 9.58 30.26
N THR A 297 23.98 10.25 29.12
CA THR A 297 25.21 10.40 28.32
C THR A 297 25.76 9.17 27.59
N ARG A 298 25.22 8.91 26.39
CA ARG A 298 25.94 8.56 25.13
C ARG A 298 25.04 8.22 23.93
N ILE A 299 23.73 8.12 24.13
CA ILE A 299 22.76 7.70 23.09
C ILE A 299 22.26 8.86 22.21
N ILE A 300 22.51 10.11 22.62
CA ILE A 300 21.99 11.32 21.95
C ILE A 300 22.77 11.69 20.66
N PHE A 301 23.96 11.11 20.42
CA PHE A 301 24.74 11.40 19.21
C PHE A 301 24.59 10.37 18.07
N TRP A 302 23.95 9.23 18.32
CA TRP A 302 23.86 8.14 17.33
C TRP A 302 22.51 8.08 16.59
N VAL A 303 21.47 8.73 17.12
CA VAL A 303 20.11 8.70 16.58
C VAL A 303 19.81 9.90 15.65
N CYS A 304 20.67 10.93 15.62
CA CYS A 304 20.50 12.13 14.77
C CYS A 304 21.25 12.11 13.42
N MET A 305 21.82 10.96 12.99
CA MET A 305 22.56 10.85 11.71
C MET A 305 21.86 10.04 10.61
N HIS A 306 20.53 9.92 10.62
CA HIS A 306 19.77 9.30 9.52
C HIS A 306 18.89 10.30 8.76
N LEU A 307 19.56 11.35 8.26
CA LEU A 307 19.26 11.96 6.97
C LEU A 307 20.40 11.56 6.02
N PRO A 308 20.22 10.63 5.06
CA PRO A 308 21.20 10.42 4.03
C PRO A 308 20.67 10.95 2.70
N SER A 309 20.95 12.22 2.40
CA SER A 309 21.31 12.68 1.05
C SER A 309 21.57 14.18 1.08
N LEU A 310 22.84 14.56 1.30
CA LEU A 310 23.53 15.70 0.67
C LEU A 310 24.87 15.89 1.39
N LEU A 311 25.89 15.15 0.97
CA LEU A 311 27.33 15.49 0.98
C LEU A 311 28.16 14.20 0.89
N LEU A 312 28.48 13.76 -0.33
CA LEU A 312 29.77 13.14 -0.69
C LEU A 312 29.79 12.76 -2.18
N CYS A 313 29.62 13.77 -3.03
CA CYS A 313 30.17 13.77 -4.39
C CYS A 313 31.45 14.61 -4.36
N LEU A 314 32.62 13.98 -4.26
CA LEU A 314 33.89 14.39 -4.84
C LEU A 314 35.05 13.51 -4.32
N VAL A 315 35.98 13.22 -5.23
CA VAL A 315 37.28 12.51 -5.08
C VAL A 315 37.25 10.99 -5.31
N ALA A 316 37.35 10.58 -6.59
CA ALA A 316 38.60 10.02 -7.15
C ALA A 316 38.35 9.36 -8.51
N ALA A 317 38.71 10.06 -9.58
CA ALA A 317 39.00 9.48 -10.87
C ALA A 317 40.52 9.29 -11.02
N VAL A 318 40.90 8.38 -11.94
CA VAL A 318 42.19 8.24 -12.65
C VAL A 318 43.16 7.14 -12.15
N THR A 319 43.18 6.02 -12.88
CA THR A 319 44.29 5.38 -13.65
C THR A 319 43.88 3.90 -13.86
N GLY A 320 43.99 3.20 -14.99
CA GLY A 320 44.61 3.43 -16.28
C GLY A 320 45.25 2.11 -16.77
N VAL A 321 44.81 1.64 -17.95
CA VAL A 321 45.58 0.89 -18.99
C VAL A 321 45.59 -0.65 -19.01
N ALA A 322 44.76 -1.16 -19.94
CA ALA A 322 45.04 -1.98 -21.15
C ALA A 322 45.40 -3.50 -21.14
N ALA A 323 44.51 -4.22 -21.83
CA ALA A 323 44.72 -5.09 -23.01
C ALA A 323 45.26 -6.53 -22.86
N GLY A 324 44.44 -7.46 -23.37
CA GLY A 324 44.85 -8.76 -23.89
C GLY A 324 43.65 -9.49 -24.49
N SER A 325 43.48 -9.42 -25.82
CA SER A 325 42.45 -10.18 -26.54
C SER A 325 42.98 -11.56 -26.91
N THR A 326 42.16 -12.58 -26.71
CA THR A 326 42.26 -13.86 -27.41
C THR A 326 40.84 -14.29 -27.76
N LYS A 327 40.51 -14.20 -29.05
CA LYS A 327 39.28 -14.78 -29.62
C LYS A 327 39.33 -16.29 -29.44
N GLN A 328 38.50 -16.81 -28.53
CA GLN A 328 38.08 -18.21 -28.58
C GLN A 328 36.74 -18.31 -29.32
N ILE A 329 36.62 -19.42 -30.04
CA ILE A 329 35.51 -19.77 -30.91
C ILE A 329 34.27 -20.00 -30.03
N GLU A 330 33.32 -19.06 -30.02
CA GLU A 330 32.06 -19.19 -29.30
C GLU A 330 31.21 -20.29 -29.93
N GLN A 331 31.13 -21.44 -29.26
CA GLN A 331 29.87 -22.17 -29.21
C GLN A 331 28.84 -21.20 -28.64
N SER A 332 27.74 -20.98 -29.36
CA SER A 332 26.60 -20.18 -28.91
C SER A 332 26.07 -20.70 -27.57
N SER A 333 26.63 -20.23 -26.45
CA SER A 333 26.08 -20.47 -25.12
C SER A 333 24.88 -19.56 -24.98
N THR A 334 23.70 -20.14 -24.82
CA THR A 334 22.49 -19.40 -24.45
C THR A 334 22.76 -18.63 -23.16
N GLN A 335 22.40 -17.35 -23.11
CA GLN A 335 22.66 -16.49 -21.96
C GLN A 335 21.35 -16.36 -21.15
N PRO A 336 21.33 -16.75 -19.87
CA PRO A 336 20.14 -16.55 -19.05
C PRO A 336 19.89 -15.06 -18.82
N ILE A 337 18.66 -14.63 -19.07
CA ILE A 337 18.17 -13.28 -18.85
C ILE A 337 17.14 -13.31 -17.73
N LEU A 338 17.36 -12.47 -16.71
CA LEU A 338 16.40 -12.17 -15.66
C LEU A 338 15.55 -10.98 -16.09
N PHE A 339 14.23 -11.10 -15.96
CA PHE A 339 13.24 -10.06 -16.18
C PHE A 339 12.64 -9.69 -14.81
N ALA A 340 12.52 -8.39 -14.54
CA ALA A 340 11.95 -7.88 -13.30
C ALA A 340 10.80 -6.91 -13.57
N GLY A 341 9.60 -7.28 -13.12
CA GLY A 341 8.41 -6.43 -13.16
C GLY A 341 8.32 -5.53 -11.94
N THR A 342 7.81 -4.31 -12.12
CA THR A 342 7.84 -3.25 -11.08
C THR A 342 6.51 -2.49 -10.96
N TYR A 343 6.28 -1.90 -9.79
CA TYR A 343 5.36 -0.77 -9.66
C TYR A 343 6.06 0.52 -10.06
N THR A 344 5.37 1.37 -10.82
CA THR A 344 5.92 2.58 -11.45
C THR A 344 5.14 3.84 -11.10
N ARG A 345 4.07 3.71 -10.29
CA ARG A 345 3.21 4.80 -9.84
C ARG A 345 2.85 4.58 -8.37
N ASP A 346 2.59 5.67 -7.66
CA ASP A 346 1.95 5.63 -6.35
C ASP A 346 0.48 5.19 -6.47
N GLU A 347 0.13 4.08 -5.83
CA GLU A 347 -1.24 3.54 -5.77
C GLU A 347 -1.90 3.83 -4.40
N GLY A 348 -1.29 4.69 -3.57
CA GLY A 348 -1.77 5.08 -2.24
C GLY A 348 -1.43 4.08 -1.13
N TRP A 349 -1.27 2.80 -1.46
CA TRP A 349 -0.79 1.75 -0.56
C TRP A 349 0.66 1.32 -0.87
N ILE A 350 1.21 1.77 -2.00
CA ILE A 350 2.59 1.54 -2.43
C ILE A 350 3.05 2.72 -3.28
N ASN A 351 4.24 3.24 -3.01
CA ASN A 351 4.87 4.26 -3.84
C ASN A 351 5.80 3.60 -4.88
N GLY A 352 5.28 3.35 -6.08
CA GLY A 352 6.02 2.71 -7.17
C GLY A 352 7.12 3.60 -7.76
N THR A 353 8.38 3.17 -7.65
CA THR A 353 9.57 3.91 -8.15
C THR A 353 10.26 3.23 -9.34
N GLY A 354 9.74 2.09 -9.78
CA GLY A 354 10.25 1.38 -10.95
C GLY A 354 10.04 2.16 -12.25
N LYS A 355 10.85 1.84 -13.27
CA LYS A 355 10.79 2.48 -14.60
C LYS A 355 10.19 1.59 -15.69
N GLY A 356 9.53 0.49 -15.31
CA GLY A 356 8.96 -0.50 -16.23
C GLY A 356 9.50 -1.90 -15.98
N ILE A 357 9.80 -2.64 -17.05
CA ILE A 357 10.41 -3.98 -16.97
C ILE A 357 11.93 -3.86 -17.14
N TYR A 358 12.67 -4.38 -16.16
CA TYR A 358 14.13 -4.42 -16.21
C TYR A 358 14.60 -5.78 -16.68
N THR A 359 15.69 -5.81 -17.44
CA THR A 359 16.37 -7.04 -17.83
C THR A 359 17.82 -7.04 -17.35
N TYR A 360 18.30 -8.21 -16.94
CA TYR A 360 19.67 -8.45 -16.51
C TYR A 360 20.20 -9.73 -17.14
N LYS A 361 21.47 -9.73 -17.55
CA LYS A 361 22.19 -10.97 -17.87
C LYS A 361 22.63 -11.63 -16.57
N LEU A 362 22.21 -12.87 -16.35
CA LEU A 362 22.61 -13.67 -15.18
C LEU A 362 23.84 -14.51 -15.53
N ASP A 363 24.95 -14.23 -14.86
CA ASP A 363 26.12 -15.12 -14.85
C ASP A 363 25.84 -16.30 -13.91
N THR A 364 25.77 -17.49 -14.48
CA THR A 364 25.47 -18.71 -13.71
C THR A 364 26.66 -19.27 -12.94
N THR A 365 27.86 -18.75 -13.17
CA THR A 365 29.08 -19.20 -12.48
C THR A 365 29.16 -18.65 -11.07
N ASP A 366 28.72 -17.40 -10.85
CA ASP A 366 28.81 -16.69 -9.57
C ASP A 366 27.51 -16.02 -9.12
N GLY A 367 26.46 -16.02 -9.95
CA GLY A 367 25.16 -15.42 -9.66
C GLY A 367 25.15 -13.90 -9.85
N THR A 368 26.10 -13.33 -10.59
CA THR A 368 26.14 -11.89 -10.89
C THR A 368 25.05 -11.50 -11.89
N LEU A 369 24.44 -10.33 -11.69
CA LEU A 369 23.43 -9.73 -12.58
C LEU A 369 24.03 -8.50 -13.24
N THR A 370 24.24 -8.56 -14.56
CA THR A 370 24.68 -7.40 -15.34
C THR A 370 23.45 -6.71 -15.94
N PRO A 371 23.20 -5.42 -15.66
CA PRO A 371 22.10 -4.68 -16.28
C PRO A 371 22.14 -4.81 -17.81
N PHE A 372 20.99 -5.08 -18.41
CA PHE A 372 20.88 -5.27 -19.86
C PHE A 372 20.02 -4.19 -20.50
N GLY A 373 18.74 -4.08 -20.10
CA GLY A 373 17.82 -3.07 -20.60
C GLY A 373 16.75 -2.67 -19.59
N VAL A 374 16.08 -1.56 -19.85
CA VAL A 374 14.92 -1.08 -19.09
C VAL A 374 13.87 -0.64 -20.10
N THR A 375 12.66 -1.20 -19.98
CA THR A 375 11.58 -0.95 -20.93
C THR A 375 10.37 -0.36 -20.21
N PRO A 376 10.04 0.93 -20.45
CA PRO A 376 8.76 1.48 -20.05
C PRO A 376 7.61 0.72 -20.73
N LEU A 377 6.64 0.26 -19.96
CA LEU A 377 5.48 -0.48 -20.47
C LEU A 377 4.23 -0.03 -19.71
N GLY A 378 3.77 1.20 -19.96
CA GLY A 378 2.66 1.79 -19.22
C GLY A 378 2.93 1.85 -17.71
N ILE A 379 1.85 1.73 -16.93
CA ILE A 379 1.89 1.86 -15.47
C ILE A 379 1.85 0.48 -14.81
N ASN A 380 2.74 0.25 -13.85
CA ASN A 380 2.83 -0.96 -13.03
C ASN A 380 2.91 -2.29 -13.82
N PRO A 381 3.83 -2.47 -14.79
CA PRO A 381 4.07 -3.78 -15.41
C PRO A 381 4.70 -4.75 -14.40
N MET A 382 3.86 -5.33 -13.55
CA MET A 382 4.27 -5.92 -12.28
C MET A 382 4.59 -7.42 -12.36
N TYR A 383 4.06 -8.14 -13.36
CA TYR A 383 4.27 -9.58 -13.50
C TYR A 383 4.65 -9.91 -14.94
N VAL A 384 5.67 -10.74 -15.11
CA VAL A 384 6.25 -11.10 -16.41
C VAL A 384 6.45 -12.60 -16.52
N LEU A 385 6.16 -13.17 -17.70
CA LEU A 385 6.39 -14.58 -18.02
C LEU A 385 6.50 -14.72 -19.54
N GLY A 386 7.48 -15.47 -20.03
CA GLY A 386 7.61 -15.76 -21.47
C GLY A 386 7.39 -17.21 -21.85
N THR A 387 7.33 -17.43 -23.16
CA THR A 387 7.05 -18.71 -23.80
C THR A 387 8.27 -19.61 -23.84
N THR A 388 8.03 -20.91 -23.82
CA THR A 388 9.05 -21.92 -24.11
C THR A 388 9.10 -22.27 -25.60
N LYS A 389 8.02 -22.01 -26.36
CA LYS A 389 7.99 -22.16 -27.82
C LYS A 389 8.41 -20.88 -28.56
N THR A 390 8.89 -21.08 -29.78
CA THR A 390 9.14 -20.02 -30.78
C THR A 390 7.93 -19.87 -31.69
N PHE A 391 7.57 -18.63 -32.02
CA PHE A 391 6.45 -18.33 -32.92
C PHE A 391 6.89 -18.21 -34.38
N SER A 392 5.96 -17.90 -35.29
CA SER A 392 6.19 -17.87 -36.74
C SER A 392 7.35 -16.97 -37.20
N GLN A 393 7.71 -15.95 -36.41
CA GLN A 393 8.86 -15.07 -36.69
C GLN A 393 10.19 -15.59 -36.09
N GLY A 394 10.20 -16.75 -35.45
CA GLY A 394 11.38 -17.34 -34.81
C GLY A 394 11.69 -16.80 -33.42
N GLU A 395 10.96 -15.78 -32.96
CA GLU A 395 11.15 -15.13 -31.68
C GLU A 395 10.35 -15.82 -30.56
N ARG A 396 10.86 -15.74 -29.33
CA ARG A 396 10.10 -16.07 -28.12
C ARG A 396 9.36 -14.84 -27.65
N VAL A 397 8.12 -15.03 -27.19
CA VAL A 397 7.26 -13.93 -26.74
C VAL A 397 7.24 -13.88 -25.22
N ILE A 398 7.24 -12.67 -24.68
CA ILE A 398 7.15 -12.36 -23.26
C ILE A 398 5.80 -11.68 -23.04
N TYR A 399 5.08 -12.10 -22.01
CA TYR A 399 3.84 -11.47 -21.61
C TYR A 399 4.02 -10.74 -20.28
N ALA A 400 3.35 -9.59 -20.15
CA ALA A 400 3.36 -8.80 -18.94
C ALA A 400 1.94 -8.33 -18.60
N VAL A 401 1.64 -8.16 -17.31
CA VAL A 401 0.41 -7.48 -16.88
C VAL A 401 0.70 -6.16 -16.18
N ASN A 402 -0.17 -5.19 -16.41
CA ASN A 402 -0.15 -3.87 -15.80
C ASN A 402 -1.18 -3.80 -14.68
N ALA A 403 -0.72 -3.79 -13.43
CA ALA A 403 -1.57 -3.75 -12.24
C ALA A 403 -2.13 -2.34 -12.00
N VAL A 404 -3.10 -1.98 -12.82
CA VAL A 404 -3.88 -0.74 -12.70
C VAL A 404 -5.37 -1.08 -12.63
N THR A 405 -6.12 -0.14 -12.08
CA THR A 405 -7.59 -0.17 -12.06
C THR A 405 -8.08 1.11 -12.71
N GLU A 406 -8.23 1.06 -14.04
CA GLU A 406 -8.62 2.21 -14.87
C GLU A 406 -9.98 1.94 -15.52
N ASP A 407 -10.66 3.02 -15.94
CA ASP A 407 -11.93 2.90 -16.65
C ASP A 407 -11.72 2.17 -17.99
N SER A 408 -12.52 1.14 -18.23
CA SER A 408 -12.45 0.39 -19.48
C SER A 408 -12.90 1.27 -20.66
N THR A 409 -12.09 1.27 -21.72
CA THR A 409 -12.39 1.95 -22.97
C THR A 409 -13.25 1.07 -23.89
N THR A 410 -13.19 -0.26 -23.71
CA THR A 410 -13.95 -1.21 -24.53
C THR A 410 -15.30 -1.60 -23.92
N ASN A 411 -15.47 -1.38 -22.61
CA ASN A 411 -16.70 -1.63 -21.87
C ASN A 411 -16.99 -0.49 -20.87
N PRO A 412 -17.58 0.64 -21.33
CA PRO A 412 -17.79 1.82 -20.48
C PRO A 412 -18.58 1.52 -19.20
N GLY A 413 -18.08 2.04 -18.07
CA GLY A 413 -18.69 1.84 -16.74
C GLY A 413 -18.11 0.65 -15.96
N THR A 414 -17.13 -0.06 -16.52
CA THR A 414 -16.37 -1.08 -15.80
C THR A 414 -14.90 -0.67 -15.65
N GLN A 415 -14.17 -1.39 -14.78
CA GLN A 415 -12.74 -1.16 -14.56
C GLN A 415 -11.90 -2.29 -15.15
N THR A 416 -10.67 -1.99 -15.54
CA THR A 416 -9.73 -2.94 -16.14
C THR A 416 -8.28 -2.65 -15.76
N GLY A 417 -7.42 -3.64 -15.92
CA GLY A 417 -5.99 -3.45 -16.18
C GLY A 417 -5.64 -3.94 -17.59
N TYR A 418 -4.36 -4.22 -17.82
CA TYR A 418 -3.86 -4.57 -19.15
C TYR A 418 -2.95 -5.79 -19.15
N VAL A 419 -2.90 -6.47 -20.29
CA VAL A 419 -1.95 -7.52 -20.61
C VAL A 419 -1.29 -7.21 -21.95
N SER A 420 0.03 -7.32 -22.01
CA SER A 420 0.85 -7.00 -23.18
C SER A 420 1.66 -8.21 -23.64
N ALA A 421 1.86 -8.33 -24.95
CA ALA A 421 2.79 -9.27 -25.57
C ALA A 421 3.99 -8.52 -26.14
N LEU A 422 5.19 -9.04 -25.90
CA LEU A 422 6.46 -8.38 -26.21
C LEU A 422 7.51 -9.35 -26.75
N THR A 423 8.51 -8.84 -27.44
CA THR A 423 9.71 -9.58 -27.88
C THR A 423 10.97 -8.94 -27.29
N LEU A 424 12.05 -9.72 -27.16
CA LEU A 424 13.32 -9.25 -26.58
C LEU A 424 14.25 -8.74 -27.69
N ASN A 425 14.65 -7.48 -27.60
CA ASN A 425 15.63 -6.88 -28.49
C ASN A 425 17.06 -7.30 -28.13
N SER A 426 17.96 -7.19 -29.11
CA SER A 426 19.40 -7.47 -28.93
C SER A 426 20.10 -6.57 -27.91
N ASP A 427 19.51 -5.40 -27.60
CA ASP A 427 19.99 -4.47 -26.57
C ASP A 427 19.40 -4.74 -25.17
N GLY A 428 18.53 -5.73 -25.04
CA GLY A 428 17.89 -6.13 -23.79
C GLY A 428 16.59 -5.41 -23.48
N THR A 429 16.18 -4.43 -24.30
CA THR A 429 14.85 -3.82 -24.20
C THR A 429 13.78 -4.75 -24.77
N LEU A 430 12.51 -4.47 -24.45
CA LEU A 430 11.37 -5.22 -24.97
C LEU A 430 10.64 -4.39 -26.03
N GLU A 431 10.32 -5.02 -27.16
CA GLU A 431 9.48 -4.44 -28.21
C GLU A 431 8.03 -4.90 -28.01
N LEU A 432 7.08 -3.97 -28.05
CA LEU A 432 5.66 -4.25 -27.85
C LEU A 432 5.03 -4.79 -29.13
N LEU A 433 4.41 -5.97 -29.07
CA LEU A 433 3.57 -6.50 -30.15
C LEU A 433 2.15 -5.92 -30.07
N ASN A 434 1.47 -6.13 -28.94
CA ASN A 434 0.17 -5.54 -28.66
C ASN A 434 -0.19 -5.54 -27.16
N THR A 435 -1.27 -4.83 -26.80
CA THR A 435 -1.84 -4.76 -25.45
C THR A 435 -3.35 -4.87 -25.52
N LEU A 436 -3.96 -5.57 -24.56
CA LEU A 436 -5.42 -5.72 -24.43
C LEU A 436 -5.88 -5.48 -22.99
N GLU A 437 -7.14 -5.06 -22.83
CA GLU A 437 -7.82 -4.94 -21.54
C GLU A 437 -8.10 -6.33 -20.94
N THR A 438 -7.96 -6.47 -19.62
CA THR A 438 -8.08 -7.75 -18.90
C THR A 438 -9.46 -7.99 -18.30
N HIS A 439 -10.42 -7.07 -18.46
CA HIS A 439 -11.80 -7.14 -17.93
C HIS A 439 -11.90 -7.18 -16.39
N GLY A 440 -10.84 -6.77 -15.70
CA GLY A 440 -10.83 -6.64 -14.25
C GLY A 440 -9.68 -5.78 -13.77
N GLY A 441 -9.88 -5.06 -12.68
CA GLY A 441 -8.87 -4.19 -12.09
C GLY A 441 -7.69 -4.97 -11.47
N SER A 442 -6.53 -4.34 -11.50
CA SER A 442 -5.28 -4.79 -10.88
C SER A 442 -4.92 -6.25 -11.20
N PRO A 443 -4.62 -6.60 -12.48
CA PRO A 443 -4.07 -7.91 -12.83
C PRO A 443 -2.77 -8.18 -12.07
N THR A 444 -2.67 -9.37 -11.47
CA THR A 444 -1.58 -9.71 -10.54
C THR A 444 -0.68 -10.83 -11.03
N HIS A 445 -1.17 -11.65 -11.96
CA HIS A 445 -0.48 -12.84 -12.43
C HIS A 445 -1.01 -13.26 -13.79
N LEU A 446 -0.17 -13.92 -14.59
CA LEU A 446 -0.59 -14.60 -15.80
C LEU A 446 0.04 -16.00 -15.90
N SER A 447 -0.59 -16.90 -16.65
CA SER A 447 -0.02 -18.22 -16.97
C SER A 447 -0.35 -18.65 -18.39
N LEU A 448 0.54 -19.46 -18.97
CA LEU A 448 0.38 -20.02 -20.30
C LEU A 448 -0.22 -21.42 -20.24
N SER A 449 -1.19 -21.71 -21.11
CA SER A 449 -1.70 -23.07 -21.29
C SER A 449 -0.59 -24.04 -21.68
N PRO A 450 -0.74 -25.37 -21.48
CA PRO A 450 0.32 -26.35 -21.73
C PRO A 450 0.87 -26.38 -23.16
N LYS A 451 0.05 -25.97 -24.15
CA LYS A 451 0.47 -25.83 -25.55
C LYS A 451 0.91 -24.41 -25.91
N GLU A 452 0.84 -23.50 -24.94
CA GLU A 452 1.11 -22.07 -25.08
C GLU A 452 0.26 -21.45 -26.20
N ASP A 453 -1.01 -21.86 -26.31
CA ASP A 453 -1.98 -21.34 -27.29
C ASP A 453 -2.92 -20.30 -26.66
N PHE A 454 -2.84 -20.14 -25.34
CA PHE A 454 -3.67 -19.24 -24.54
C PHE A 454 -2.86 -18.66 -23.38
N VAL A 455 -3.09 -17.37 -23.08
CA VAL A 455 -2.70 -16.69 -21.84
C VAL A 455 -3.92 -16.57 -20.94
N VAL A 456 -3.80 -16.97 -19.68
CA VAL A 456 -4.82 -16.76 -18.64
C VAL A 456 -4.32 -15.69 -17.68
N VAL A 457 -5.13 -14.66 -17.45
CA VAL A 457 -4.83 -13.52 -16.57
C VAL A 457 -5.70 -13.57 -15.32
N SER A 458 -5.05 -13.43 -14.18
CA SER A 458 -5.68 -13.31 -12.86
C SER A 458 -5.80 -11.83 -12.50
N ASN A 459 -7.03 -11.35 -12.28
CA ASN A 459 -7.29 -9.99 -11.84
C ASN A 459 -7.65 -9.96 -10.35
N TYR A 460 -6.91 -9.16 -9.58
CA TYR A 460 -7.17 -9.01 -8.15
C TYR A 460 -8.57 -8.45 -7.89
N GLY A 461 -9.14 -7.67 -8.81
CA GLY A 461 -10.56 -7.25 -8.76
C GLY A 461 -11.59 -8.40 -8.83
N GLY A 462 -11.15 -9.66 -8.93
CA GLY A 462 -12.03 -10.83 -8.87
C GLY A 462 -12.37 -11.41 -10.24
N THR A 463 -11.68 -11.04 -11.31
CA THR A 463 -11.94 -11.54 -12.67
C THR A 463 -10.86 -12.49 -13.15
N LEU A 464 -11.26 -13.59 -13.79
CA LEU A 464 -10.37 -14.48 -14.53
C LEU A 464 -10.62 -14.30 -16.04
N SER A 465 -9.57 -14.01 -16.81
CA SER A 465 -9.68 -13.75 -18.26
C SER A 465 -8.72 -14.63 -19.06
N MET A 466 -9.08 -14.98 -20.30
CA MET A 466 -8.27 -15.82 -21.18
C MET A 466 -8.24 -15.30 -22.60
N PHE A 467 -7.03 -15.25 -23.15
CA PHE A 467 -6.72 -14.71 -24.47
C PHE A 467 -6.06 -15.80 -25.32
N PRO A 468 -6.60 -16.14 -26.51
CA PRO A 468 -5.88 -16.94 -27.48
C PRO A 468 -4.64 -16.20 -27.98
N LEU A 469 -3.66 -16.96 -28.46
CA LEU A 469 -2.44 -16.43 -29.07
C LEU A 469 -2.48 -16.59 -30.58
N ASN A 470 -2.10 -15.54 -31.30
CA ASN A 470 -1.93 -15.55 -32.75
C ASN A 470 -0.66 -16.31 -33.14
N ASP A 471 -0.48 -16.58 -34.45
CA ASP A 471 0.69 -17.31 -34.97
C ASP A 471 2.03 -16.59 -34.74
N ASP A 472 2.02 -15.28 -34.54
CA ASP A 472 3.18 -14.46 -34.17
C ASP A 472 3.36 -14.34 -32.64
N GLY A 473 2.44 -14.91 -31.85
CA GLY A 473 2.43 -14.86 -30.39
C GLY A 473 1.81 -13.61 -29.80
N SER A 474 1.34 -12.66 -30.61
CA SER A 474 0.52 -11.55 -30.14
C SER A 474 -0.83 -12.05 -29.57
N LEU A 475 -1.46 -11.24 -28.72
CA LEU A 475 -2.72 -11.59 -28.08
C LEU A 475 -3.89 -11.41 -29.05
N ALA A 476 -4.77 -12.40 -29.18
CA ALA A 476 -6.07 -12.24 -29.81
C ALA A 476 -7.11 -11.74 -28.79
N LYS A 477 -8.26 -11.26 -29.27
CA LYS A 477 -9.40 -10.87 -28.41
C LYS A 477 -9.75 -12.00 -27.44
N ASP A 478 -10.08 -11.65 -26.19
CA ASP A 478 -10.45 -12.63 -25.17
C ASP A 478 -11.64 -13.50 -25.61
N THR A 479 -11.57 -14.76 -25.22
CA THR A 479 -12.62 -15.76 -25.50
C THR A 479 -13.32 -16.25 -24.24
N PHE A 480 -12.81 -15.84 -23.08
CA PHE A 480 -13.39 -16.14 -21.79
C PHE A 480 -13.02 -15.04 -20.81
N ASN A 481 -14.02 -14.54 -20.08
CA ASN A 481 -13.84 -13.77 -18.86
C ASN A 481 -14.96 -14.15 -17.89
N LYS A 482 -14.65 -14.18 -16.59
CA LYS A 482 -15.64 -14.50 -15.55
C LYS A 482 -15.28 -13.85 -14.21
N GLU A 483 -16.27 -13.23 -13.61
CA GLU A 483 -16.18 -12.57 -12.31
C GLU A 483 -16.48 -13.52 -11.13
N TYR A 484 -15.78 -13.26 -10.03
CA TYR A 484 -15.85 -13.98 -8.76
C TYR A 484 -15.87 -12.96 -7.62
N LEU A 485 -16.94 -12.16 -7.52
CA LEU A 485 -16.99 -11.01 -6.60
C LEU A 485 -17.32 -11.37 -5.14
N ASN A 486 -17.72 -12.62 -4.86
CA ASN A 486 -18.07 -13.03 -3.51
C ASN A 486 -16.82 -13.40 -2.70
N GLY A 487 -16.54 -12.64 -1.65
CA GLY A 487 -15.51 -12.98 -0.66
C GLY A 487 -16.03 -13.85 0.48
N SER A 488 -15.11 -14.44 1.26
CA SER A 488 -15.43 -15.27 2.43
C SER A 488 -15.87 -14.43 3.64
N LYS A 489 -15.52 -13.13 3.66
CA LYS A 489 -15.83 -12.16 4.72
C LYS A 489 -15.26 -12.53 6.09
N VAL A 490 -14.16 -13.29 6.11
CA VAL A 490 -13.49 -13.71 7.33
C VAL A 490 -12.50 -12.64 7.78
N VAL A 491 -11.60 -12.21 6.88
CA VAL A 491 -10.71 -11.06 7.08
C VAL A 491 -11.23 -9.91 6.23
N MET A 492 -12.09 -9.06 6.80
CA MET A 492 -12.96 -8.15 6.05
C MET A 492 -12.22 -7.25 5.05
N ASP A 493 -11.05 -6.70 5.42
CA ASP A 493 -10.32 -5.77 4.56
C ASP A 493 -9.78 -6.42 3.28
N GLN A 494 -9.47 -7.72 3.31
CA GLN A 494 -8.91 -8.47 2.18
C GLN A 494 -9.86 -9.55 1.62
N GLN A 495 -11.02 -9.76 2.23
CA GLN A 495 -11.96 -10.84 1.86
C GLN A 495 -13.43 -10.36 1.82
N ALA A 496 -13.66 -9.05 1.70
CA ALA A 496 -14.99 -8.50 1.43
C ALA A 496 -15.53 -8.93 0.05
N ALA A 497 -14.63 -9.08 -0.93
CA ALA A 497 -14.90 -9.56 -2.28
C ALA A 497 -13.95 -10.72 -2.64
N GLY A 498 -14.16 -11.35 -3.80
CA GLY A 498 -13.20 -12.32 -4.31
C GLY A 498 -12.05 -11.64 -5.04
N HIS A 499 -10.87 -12.25 -4.92
CA HIS A 499 -9.61 -11.71 -5.43
C HIS A 499 -8.79 -12.83 -6.09
N ILE A 500 -8.82 -12.92 -7.41
CA ILE A 500 -8.06 -13.95 -8.14
C ILE A 500 -6.60 -13.50 -8.22
N HIS A 501 -5.72 -14.21 -7.51
CA HIS A 501 -4.33 -13.79 -7.35
C HIS A 501 -3.37 -14.55 -8.28
N SER A 502 -3.65 -15.80 -8.62
CA SER A 502 -2.80 -16.54 -9.58
C SER A 502 -3.52 -17.71 -10.24
N THR A 503 -2.91 -18.20 -11.31
CA THR A 503 -3.37 -19.36 -12.09
C THR A 503 -2.23 -20.33 -12.35
N THR A 504 -2.46 -21.63 -12.13
CA THR A 504 -1.45 -22.67 -12.33
C THR A 504 -2.04 -23.85 -13.10
N TRP A 505 -1.39 -24.23 -14.20
CA TRP A 505 -1.79 -25.38 -15.01
C TRP A 505 -1.28 -26.68 -14.41
N LEU A 506 -2.19 -27.62 -14.14
CA LEU A 506 -1.82 -28.92 -13.59
C LEU A 506 -1.11 -29.78 -14.63
N PRO A 507 -0.07 -30.53 -14.23
CA PRO A 507 0.80 -31.22 -15.17
C PRO A 507 0.04 -32.26 -15.99
N ASN A 508 0.41 -32.39 -17.27
CA ASN A 508 -0.14 -33.39 -18.20
C ASN A 508 -1.68 -33.35 -18.32
N SER A 509 -2.31 -32.19 -18.14
CA SER A 509 -3.75 -32.03 -18.28
C SER A 509 -4.13 -30.68 -18.87
N ASN A 510 -5.40 -30.53 -19.24
CA ASN A 510 -5.99 -29.26 -19.65
C ASN A 510 -6.57 -28.49 -18.44
N HIS A 511 -6.17 -28.85 -17.22
CA HIS A 511 -6.74 -28.25 -16.02
C HIS A 511 -5.92 -27.07 -15.53
N VAL A 512 -6.60 -25.97 -15.22
CA VAL A 512 -6.02 -24.79 -14.57
C VAL A 512 -6.70 -24.56 -13.23
N VAL A 513 -5.90 -24.22 -12.23
CA VAL A 513 -6.38 -23.84 -10.90
C VAL A 513 -6.14 -22.36 -10.70
N ALA A 514 -7.16 -21.62 -10.32
CA ALA A 514 -7.07 -20.22 -9.93
C ALA A 514 -7.14 -20.09 -8.39
N ALA A 515 -6.16 -19.44 -7.79
CA ALA A 515 -6.15 -19.13 -6.38
C ALA A 515 -6.99 -17.87 -6.13
N ASN A 516 -8.11 -18.02 -5.44
CA ASN A 516 -8.98 -16.92 -5.03
C ASN A 516 -8.74 -16.59 -3.56
N LEU A 517 -7.90 -15.58 -3.33
CA LEU A 517 -7.55 -15.08 -2.01
C LEU A 517 -8.81 -14.63 -1.25
N GLY A 518 -9.66 -13.86 -1.93
CA GLY A 518 -10.82 -13.25 -1.31
C GLY A 518 -11.90 -14.25 -0.86
N SER A 519 -12.02 -15.41 -1.51
CA SER A 519 -13.05 -16.41 -1.17
C SER A 519 -12.55 -17.65 -0.42
N ASP A 520 -11.25 -17.75 -0.10
CA ASP A 520 -10.63 -18.96 0.48
C ASP A 520 -10.80 -20.21 -0.41
N GLU A 521 -10.68 -20.04 -1.73
CA GLU A 521 -10.96 -21.12 -2.69
C GLU A 521 -9.86 -21.29 -3.75
N LEU A 522 -9.66 -22.54 -4.14
CA LEU A 522 -8.91 -22.95 -5.32
C LEU A 522 -9.92 -23.39 -6.38
N LEU A 523 -10.20 -22.47 -7.30
CA LEU A 523 -11.16 -22.68 -8.39
C LEU A 523 -10.50 -23.55 -9.46
N GLN A 524 -11.11 -24.68 -9.83
CA GLN A 524 -10.56 -25.58 -10.84
C GLN A 524 -11.36 -25.47 -12.14
N PHE A 525 -10.68 -25.53 -13.28
CA PHE A 525 -11.29 -25.45 -14.61
C PHE A 525 -10.68 -26.44 -15.57
N ASN A 526 -11.46 -26.89 -16.54
CA ASN A 526 -10.98 -27.61 -17.72
C ASN A 526 -10.96 -26.65 -18.93
N LEU A 527 -9.84 -26.62 -19.66
CA LEU A 527 -9.75 -25.92 -20.93
C LEU A 527 -10.46 -26.72 -22.02
N ASN A 528 -11.51 -26.13 -22.57
CA ASN A 528 -12.13 -26.58 -23.80
C ASN A 528 -11.49 -25.87 -24.99
N SER A 529 -10.42 -26.44 -25.54
CA SER A 529 -9.66 -25.81 -26.65
C SER A 529 -10.49 -25.57 -27.91
N ALA A 530 -11.52 -26.40 -28.18
CA ALA A 530 -12.36 -26.24 -29.35
C ALA A 530 -13.31 -25.04 -29.24
N LYS A 531 -13.84 -24.78 -28.03
CA LYS A 531 -14.67 -23.61 -27.74
C LYS A 531 -13.86 -22.39 -27.31
N GLN A 532 -12.58 -22.59 -26.99
CA GLN A 532 -11.69 -21.58 -26.41
C GLN A 532 -12.25 -21.01 -25.10
N THR A 533 -12.76 -21.88 -24.22
CA THR A 533 -13.34 -21.49 -22.93
C THR A 533 -12.80 -22.32 -21.76
N LEU A 534 -12.99 -21.81 -20.54
CA LEU A 534 -12.72 -22.54 -19.30
C LEU A 534 -14.05 -23.05 -18.69
N GLU A 535 -14.15 -24.36 -18.52
CA GLU A 535 -15.33 -25.02 -17.94
C GLU A 535 -15.06 -25.31 -16.45
N SER A 536 -15.91 -24.78 -15.55
CA SER A 536 -15.71 -24.94 -14.11
C SER A 536 -15.81 -26.41 -13.66
N LEU A 537 -14.91 -26.80 -12.77
CA LEU A 537 -14.84 -28.10 -12.10
C LEU A 537 -15.08 -27.92 -10.59
N ASN A 538 -14.96 -29.01 -9.83
CA ASN A 538 -15.13 -28.98 -8.39
C ASN A 538 -14.11 -28.05 -7.74
N THR A 539 -14.58 -27.05 -7.02
CA THR A 539 -13.74 -26.12 -6.25
C THR A 539 -13.18 -26.80 -5.01
N VAL A 540 -11.93 -26.50 -4.68
CA VAL A 540 -11.29 -26.93 -3.43
C VAL A 540 -11.30 -25.77 -2.44
N LYS A 541 -11.85 -26.01 -1.25
CA LYS A 541 -11.90 -24.99 -0.19
C LYS A 541 -10.64 -25.02 0.65
N ARG A 542 -10.10 -23.84 0.96
CA ARG A 542 -9.10 -23.64 1.99
C ARG A 542 -9.78 -23.36 3.35
N PRO A 543 -9.05 -23.47 4.48
CA PRO A 543 -9.53 -22.97 5.75
C PRO A 543 -9.99 -21.50 5.65
N ALA A 544 -11.02 -21.14 6.40
CA ALA A 544 -11.52 -19.78 6.46
C ALA A 544 -10.41 -18.80 6.91
N GLY A 545 -10.23 -17.69 6.19
CA GLY A 545 -9.19 -16.68 6.48
C GLY A 545 -7.78 -17.07 6.00
N SER A 546 -7.67 -18.05 5.10
CA SER A 546 -6.39 -18.47 4.53
C SER A 546 -5.84 -17.49 3.50
N GLY A 547 -6.67 -17.10 2.54
CA GLY A 547 -6.26 -16.33 1.37
C GLY A 547 -5.24 -17.03 0.47
N PRO A 548 -5.59 -18.10 -0.28
CA PRO A 548 -4.65 -18.75 -1.19
C PRO A 548 -4.13 -17.77 -2.25
N ARG A 549 -2.81 -17.74 -2.44
CA ARG A 549 -2.13 -16.73 -3.27
C ARG A 549 -1.49 -17.32 -4.51
N HIS A 550 -0.39 -18.07 -4.34
CA HIS A 550 0.39 -18.70 -5.42
C HIS A 550 0.48 -20.23 -5.24
N MET A 551 0.82 -20.95 -6.31
CA MET A 551 1.00 -22.40 -6.28
C MET A 551 2.27 -22.85 -7.01
N ALA A 552 3.01 -23.78 -6.40
CA ALA A 552 4.13 -24.48 -7.02
C ALA A 552 3.82 -25.97 -7.23
N LEU A 553 4.32 -26.54 -8.32
CA LEU A 553 4.11 -27.94 -8.68
C LEU A 553 5.37 -28.76 -8.51
N SER A 554 5.25 -29.95 -7.93
CA SER A 554 6.38 -30.88 -7.85
C SER A 554 6.78 -31.36 -9.25
N PRO A 555 8.05 -31.19 -9.68
CA PRO A 555 8.47 -31.60 -11.03
C PRO A 555 8.47 -33.13 -11.23
N LYS A 556 8.48 -33.91 -10.14
CA LYS A 556 8.62 -35.37 -10.16
C LYS A 556 7.40 -36.13 -9.63
N LYS A 557 6.37 -35.42 -9.15
CA LYS A 557 5.25 -36.03 -8.44
C LYS A 557 3.97 -35.28 -8.71
N ASN A 558 2.86 -35.99 -8.56
CA ASN A 558 1.53 -35.43 -8.61
C ASN A 558 1.17 -34.71 -7.30
N ILE A 559 1.89 -33.63 -7.00
CA ILE A 559 1.74 -32.84 -5.77
C ILE A 559 1.81 -31.35 -6.12
N ALA A 560 0.88 -30.58 -5.54
CA ALA A 560 0.85 -29.13 -5.59
C ALA A 560 1.05 -28.55 -4.18
N TYR A 561 1.72 -27.41 -4.09
CA TYR A 561 1.94 -26.65 -2.87
C TYR A 561 1.31 -25.28 -3.05
N VAL A 562 0.41 -24.91 -2.17
CA VAL A 562 -0.32 -23.64 -2.23
C VAL A 562 0.12 -22.79 -1.06
N VAL A 563 0.64 -21.59 -1.33
CA VAL A 563 0.93 -20.62 -0.27
C VAL A 563 -0.29 -19.75 -0.03
N ASP A 564 -0.66 -19.59 1.23
CA ASP A 564 -1.77 -18.75 1.67
C ASP A 564 -1.21 -17.46 2.30
N GLU A 565 -1.68 -16.33 1.78
CA GLU A 565 -1.22 -14.98 2.12
C GLU A 565 -1.56 -14.58 3.55
N LEU A 566 -2.81 -14.80 3.95
CA LEU A 566 -3.38 -14.27 5.18
C LEU A 566 -3.07 -15.19 6.37
N SER A 567 -3.18 -16.51 6.18
CA SER A 567 -2.86 -17.47 7.25
C SER A 567 -1.38 -17.82 7.37
N ASN A 568 -0.53 -17.35 6.45
CA ASN A 568 0.91 -17.65 6.44
C ASN A 568 1.19 -19.16 6.49
N THR A 569 0.57 -19.91 5.59
CA THR A 569 0.69 -21.37 5.51
C THR A 569 1.01 -21.85 4.11
N VAL A 570 1.58 -23.04 4.03
CA VAL A 570 1.65 -23.83 2.79
C VAL A 570 0.79 -25.07 2.94
N GLY A 571 -0.24 -25.18 2.11
CA GLY A 571 -1.06 -26.38 1.95
C GLY A 571 -0.44 -27.35 0.94
N VAL A 572 -0.29 -28.62 1.33
CA VAL A 572 0.21 -29.70 0.47
C VAL A 572 -0.98 -30.48 -0.11
N TYR A 573 -1.09 -30.54 -1.42
CA TYR A 573 -2.21 -31.18 -2.13
C TYR A 573 -1.72 -32.31 -3.02
N LYS A 574 -2.46 -33.42 -3.04
CA LYS A 574 -2.24 -34.48 -4.04
C LYS A 574 -2.98 -34.11 -5.31
N ILE A 575 -2.38 -34.40 -6.46
CA ILE A 575 -3.03 -34.35 -7.76
C ILE A 575 -3.45 -35.79 -8.09
N ASP A 576 -4.75 -36.01 -8.28
CA ASP A 576 -5.26 -37.32 -8.63
C ASP A 576 -4.79 -37.71 -10.03
N SER A 577 -4.16 -38.88 -10.18
CA SER A 577 -3.53 -39.27 -11.44
C SER A 577 -4.52 -39.64 -12.55
N LYS A 578 -5.81 -39.83 -12.23
CA LYS A 578 -6.83 -40.23 -13.21
C LYS A 578 -7.62 -39.02 -13.70
N THR A 579 -7.98 -38.14 -12.77
CA THR A 579 -8.79 -36.95 -13.02
C THR A 579 -7.94 -35.71 -13.24
N ALA A 580 -6.66 -35.72 -12.86
CA ALA A 580 -5.78 -34.55 -12.85
C ALA A 580 -6.37 -33.37 -12.08
N LEU A 581 -7.02 -33.65 -10.93
CA LEU A 581 -7.58 -32.64 -10.04
C LEU A 581 -6.87 -32.64 -8.70
N LEU A 582 -6.88 -31.49 -8.03
CA LEU A 582 -6.43 -31.40 -6.65
C LEU A 582 -7.34 -32.22 -5.72
N SER A 583 -6.74 -32.83 -4.70
CA SER A 583 -7.48 -33.41 -3.59
C SER A 583 -8.33 -32.35 -2.88
N THR A 584 -9.52 -32.73 -2.43
CA THR A 584 -10.46 -31.80 -1.78
C THR A 584 -9.97 -31.27 -0.43
N LYS A 585 -8.94 -31.90 0.15
CA LYS A 585 -8.26 -31.48 1.37
C LYS A 585 -6.75 -31.50 1.16
N SER A 586 -6.06 -30.61 1.84
CA SER A 586 -4.62 -30.68 2.03
C SER A 586 -4.27 -31.93 2.86
N VAL A 587 -3.11 -32.52 2.60
CA VAL A 587 -2.54 -33.60 3.44
C VAL A 587 -1.69 -33.04 4.57
N GLN A 588 -1.31 -31.77 4.47
CA GLN A 588 -0.58 -31.02 5.47
C GLN A 588 -0.83 -29.52 5.23
N ASP A 589 -0.93 -28.76 6.31
CA ASP A 589 -0.79 -27.32 6.32
C ASP A 589 0.35 -26.99 7.29
N ILE A 590 1.35 -26.24 6.83
CA ILE A 590 2.53 -25.89 7.62
C ILE A 590 2.73 -24.38 7.59
N THR A 591 3.06 -23.78 8.75
CA THR A 591 3.32 -22.33 8.81
C THR A 591 4.59 -21.94 8.06
N THR A 592 4.56 -20.76 7.46
CA THR A 592 5.71 -20.10 6.83
C THR A 592 6.43 -19.16 7.77
N LEU A 593 5.91 -18.89 8.97
CA LEU A 593 6.48 -17.94 9.93
C LEU A 593 7.03 -18.64 11.19
N PRO A 594 8.01 -18.03 11.88
CA PRO A 594 8.36 -18.42 13.25
C PRO A 594 7.15 -18.32 14.20
N ALA A 595 7.11 -19.16 15.23
CA ALA A 595 5.98 -19.22 16.16
C ALA A 595 5.78 -17.92 16.97
N ASP A 596 6.83 -17.11 17.10
CA ASP A 596 6.87 -15.83 17.82
C ASP A 596 6.61 -14.61 16.92
N PHE A 597 6.28 -14.81 15.64
CA PHE A 597 6.02 -13.72 14.69
C PHE A 597 4.60 -13.81 14.09
N THR A 598 3.81 -12.76 14.25
CA THR A 598 2.38 -12.75 13.85
C THR A 598 2.02 -11.66 12.83
N ASN A 599 2.88 -10.66 12.62
CA ASN A 599 2.59 -9.52 11.74
C ASN A 599 3.27 -9.65 10.37
N GLY A 600 2.78 -10.56 9.54
CA GLY A 600 3.33 -10.79 8.21
C GLY A 600 2.35 -11.43 7.25
N SER A 601 2.72 -11.46 5.98
CA SER A 601 1.93 -12.09 4.92
C SER A 601 2.81 -12.81 3.92
N SER A 602 2.47 -14.06 3.62
CA SER A 602 3.21 -14.86 2.64
C SER A 602 2.93 -14.34 1.23
N ALA A 603 3.91 -14.48 0.33
CA ALA A 603 3.80 -13.98 -1.02
C ALA A 603 4.10 -15.06 -2.06
N ASP A 604 5.37 -15.26 -2.40
CA ASP A 604 5.73 -16.09 -3.55
C ASP A 604 6.14 -17.50 -3.11
N ILE A 605 6.11 -18.47 -4.03
CA ILE A 605 6.44 -19.87 -3.75
C ILE A 605 7.14 -20.52 -4.94
N HIS A 606 8.30 -21.12 -4.70
CA HIS A 606 9.08 -21.80 -5.74
C HIS A 606 9.67 -23.10 -5.25
N ILE A 607 9.90 -24.01 -6.19
CA ILE A 607 10.49 -25.32 -5.95
C ILE A 607 11.74 -25.47 -6.80
N THR A 608 12.76 -26.11 -6.21
CA THR A 608 13.96 -26.52 -6.94
C THR A 608 13.62 -27.49 -8.07
N SER A 609 14.33 -27.39 -9.20
CA SER A 609 14.15 -28.28 -10.35
C SER A 609 14.34 -29.77 -10.02
N ASN A 610 15.15 -30.09 -9.01
CA ASN A 610 15.33 -31.45 -8.53
C ASN A 610 14.18 -31.95 -7.63
N GLY A 611 13.25 -31.08 -7.21
CA GLY A 611 12.08 -31.39 -6.39
C GLY A 611 12.39 -31.71 -4.92
N HIS A 612 13.55 -31.30 -4.41
CA HIS A 612 13.97 -31.61 -3.03
C HIS A 612 13.65 -30.51 -2.01
N PHE A 613 13.61 -29.25 -2.47
CA PHE A 613 13.41 -28.09 -1.60
C PHE A 613 12.37 -27.13 -2.18
N LEU A 614 11.57 -26.56 -1.29
CA LEU A 614 10.55 -25.56 -1.55
C LEU A 614 10.84 -24.32 -0.70
N TYR A 615 10.55 -23.15 -1.26
CA TYR A 615 10.80 -21.86 -0.64
C TYR A 615 9.54 -21.01 -0.74
N THR A 616 9.29 -20.18 0.28
CA THR A 616 8.26 -19.14 0.23
C THR A 616 8.80 -17.82 0.76
N SER A 617 8.33 -16.69 0.24
CA SER A 617 8.68 -15.38 0.78
C SER A 617 7.63 -14.88 1.77
N ASN A 618 8.08 -14.22 2.84
CA ASN A 618 7.22 -13.62 3.86
C ASN A 618 7.47 -12.11 3.94
N ARG A 619 6.44 -11.31 3.68
CA ARG A 619 6.43 -9.86 3.85
C ARG A 619 6.19 -9.53 5.33
N GLY A 620 6.82 -8.46 5.82
CA GLY A 620 6.84 -8.11 7.24
C GLY A 620 7.97 -8.83 7.98
N HIS A 621 7.99 -10.17 7.97
CA HIS A 621 9.12 -10.93 8.52
C HIS A 621 10.39 -10.81 7.65
N ASN A 622 10.24 -10.41 6.39
CA ASN A 622 11.33 -10.12 5.46
C ASN A 622 12.31 -11.28 5.29
N SER A 623 11.75 -12.46 5.00
CA SER A 623 12.49 -13.72 4.93
C SER A 623 12.05 -14.62 3.78
N ILE A 624 12.94 -15.52 3.36
CA ILE A 624 12.59 -16.76 2.67
C ILE A 624 12.46 -17.89 3.70
N ALA A 625 11.24 -18.44 3.85
CA ALA A 625 11.03 -19.70 4.56
C ALA A 625 11.48 -20.88 3.67
N MET A 626 12.23 -21.81 4.25
CA MET A 626 12.87 -22.92 3.54
C MET A 626 12.28 -24.25 4.00
N PHE A 627 11.94 -25.15 3.08
CA PHE A 627 11.37 -26.45 3.39
C PHE A 627 12.08 -27.57 2.65
N LYS A 628 12.30 -28.68 3.35
CA LYS A 628 12.68 -29.96 2.75
C LYS A 628 11.43 -30.74 2.38
N ILE A 629 11.38 -31.22 1.15
CA ILE A 629 10.28 -32.06 0.65
C ILE A 629 10.58 -33.52 0.97
N ASN A 630 9.64 -34.17 1.67
CA ASN A 630 9.64 -35.61 1.87
C ASN A 630 9.46 -36.32 0.51
N GLN A 631 10.46 -37.09 0.12
CA GLN A 631 10.48 -37.74 -1.19
C GLN A 631 9.45 -38.88 -1.35
N LYS A 632 8.82 -39.36 -0.27
CA LYS A 632 7.76 -40.38 -0.33
C LYS A 632 6.37 -39.79 -0.52
N ASP A 633 5.99 -38.82 0.30
CA ASP A 633 4.61 -38.32 0.37
C ASP A 633 4.44 -36.83 0.02
N GLY A 634 5.56 -36.11 -0.15
CA GLY A 634 5.60 -34.67 -0.47
C GLY A 634 5.34 -33.74 0.71
N THR A 635 5.19 -34.24 1.92
CA THR A 635 5.11 -33.38 3.10
C THR A 635 6.36 -32.53 3.28
N LEU A 636 6.18 -31.37 3.90
CA LEU A 636 7.22 -30.37 4.13
C LEU A 636 7.74 -30.45 5.56
N THR A 637 9.05 -30.29 5.70
CA THR A 637 9.72 -30.05 6.98
C THR A 637 10.46 -28.74 6.92
N SER A 638 10.20 -27.83 7.86
CA SER A 638 10.89 -26.53 7.92
C SER A 638 12.40 -26.71 8.11
N LEU A 639 13.17 -25.92 7.37
CA LEU A 639 14.62 -25.76 7.48
C LEU A 639 15.01 -24.42 8.11
N GLY A 640 14.01 -23.65 8.57
CA GLY A 640 14.16 -22.30 9.09
C GLY A 640 13.89 -21.22 8.05
N TRP A 641 14.40 -20.03 8.34
CA TRP A 641 14.16 -18.81 7.58
C TRP A 641 15.49 -18.11 7.31
N GLU A 642 15.66 -17.60 6.10
CA GLU A 642 16.79 -16.74 5.73
C GLU A 642 16.29 -15.31 5.50
N SER A 643 16.95 -14.31 6.07
CA SER A 643 16.61 -12.90 5.81
C SER A 643 16.83 -12.57 4.34
N THR A 644 15.91 -11.81 3.74
CA THR A 644 16.07 -11.31 2.36
C THR A 644 16.96 -10.08 2.27
N ARG A 645 17.42 -9.55 3.41
CA ARG A 645 18.29 -8.37 3.54
C ARG A 645 17.67 -7.06 3.05
N GLY A 646 16.39 -7.08 2.73
CA GLY A 646 15.57 -5.92 2.40
C GLY A 646 14.16 -6.09 2.97
N GLU A 647 13.21 -5.34 2.45
CA GLU A 647 11.86 -5.22 3.00
C GLU A 647 10.78 -5.60 1.99
N ILE A 648 9.78 -6.34 2.47
CA ILE A 648 8.62 -6.78 1.69
C ILE A 648 9.04 -7.60 0.44
N PRO A 649 9.61 -8.80 0.62
CA PRO A 649 10.00 -9.68 -0.49
C PRO A 649 8.78 -10.26 -1.22
N ARG A 650 8.22 -9.50 -2.16
CA ARG A 650 6.97 -9.86 -2.85
C ARG A 650 7.15 -10.88 -3.96
N GLY A 651 8.34 -10.95 -4.56
CA GLY A 651 8.65 -11.89 -5.64
C GLY A 651 10.10 -12.38 -5.58
N PHE A 652 10.31 -13.65 -5.90
CA PHE A 652 11.64 -14.21 -6.07
C PHE A 652 11.62 -15.26 -7.19
N THR A 653 12.78 -15.74 -7.60
CA THR A 653 12.88 -16.81 -8.59
C THR A 653 14.04 -17.74 -8.28
N ILE A 654 13.98 -18.95 -8.82
CA ILE A 654 15.05 -19.94 -8.72
C ILE A 654 15.51 -20.33 -10.12
N TYR A 655 16.79 -20.12 -10.41
CA TYR A 655 17.41 -20.56 -11.66
C TYR A 655 18.72 -21.28 -11.37
N GLY A 656 18.77 -22.58 -11.70
CA GLY A 656 19.88 -23.45 -11.32
C GLY A 656 20.04 -23.56 -9.80
N GLU A 657 21.18 -23.11 -9.28
CA GLU A 657 21.47 -23.05 -7.84
C GLU A 657 21.29 -21.65 -7.24
N TRP A 658 20.75 -20.70 -8.00
CA TRP A 658 20.59 -19.31 -7.58
C TRP A 658 19.15 -19.02 -7.19
N LEU A 659 18.96 -18.47 -5.99
CA LEU A 659 17.71 -17.85 -5.56
C LEU A 659 17.91 -16.33 -5.61
N ILE A 660 17.11 -15.66 -6.41
CA ILE A 660 17.17 -14.20 -6.60
C ILE A 660 15.87 -13.63 -6.06
N VAL A 661 15.94 -12.73 -5.09
CA VAL A 661 14.76 -12.14 -4.43
C VAL A 661 14.72 -10.64 -4.69
N ALA A 662 13.53 -10.13 -5.04
CA ALA A 662 13.23 -8.72 -5.12
C ALA A 662 12.47 -8.28 -3.87
N ASN A 663 12.96 -7.22 -3.23
CA ASN A 663 12.34 -6.59 -2.07
C ASN A 663 11.64 -5.31 -2.54
N GLN A 664 10.33 -5.26 -2.36
CA GLN A 664 9.46 -4.22 -2.89
C GLN A 664 9.77 -2.85 -2.27
N ASP A 665 9.88 -2.79 -0.94
CA ASP A 665 9.88 -1.51 -0.21
C ASP A 665 11.30 -0.98 0.00
N SER A 666 12.31 -1.87 0.03
CA SER A 666 13.73 -1.47 0.12
C SER A 666 14.39 -1.19 -1.24
N ASN A 667 13.65 -1.39 -2.34
CA ASN A 667 14.10 -1.13 -3.72
C ASN A 667 15.41 -1.85 -4.07
N ASP A 668 15.50 -3.15 -3.77
CA ASP A 668 16.68 -3.95 -4.05
C ASP A 668 16.42 -5.42 -4.41
N ILE A 669 17.41 -6.00 -5.08
CA ILE A 669 17.52 -7.43 -5.35
C ILE A 669 18.73 -7.98 -4.60
N TYR A 670 18.57 -9.17 -4.03
CA TYR A 670 19.65 -9.96 -3.44
C TYR A 670 19.73 -11.34 -4.07
N VAL A 671 20.97 -11.84 -4.20
CA VAL A 671 21.24 -13.18 -4.75
C VAL A 671 21.77 -14.10 -3.65
N PHE A 672 21.20 -15.30 -3.59
CA PHE A 672 21.59 -16.36 -2.68
C PHE A 672 21.96 -17.61 -3.48
N LYS A 673 22.96 -18.34 -2.99
CA LYS A 673 23.28 -19.68 -3.46
C LYS A 673 22.51 -20.71 -2.63
N ILE A 674 21.84 -21.63 -3.32
CA ILE A 674 21.14 -22.76 -2.72
C ILE A 674 22.15 -23.88 -2.49
N ASN A 675 22.30 -24.33 -1.24
CA ASN A 675 23.07 -25.52 -0.95
C ASN A 675 22.31 -26.77 -1.42
N ALA A 676 22.76 -27.40 -2.51
CA ALA A 676 22.08 -28.53 -3.14
C ALA A 676 21.84 -29.75 -2.23
N LYS A 677 22.58 -29.90 -1.13
CA LYS A 677 22.42 -31.01 -0.18
C LYS A 677 21.47 -30.69 0.96
N THR A 678 21.48 -29.45 1.44
CA THR A 678 20.76 -29.06 2.67
C THR A 678 19.55 -28.18 2.43
N GLY A 679 19.47 -27.51 1.27
CA GLY A 679 18.42 -26.53 0.97
C GLY A 679 18.60 -25.19 1.68
N LYS A 680 19.69 -25.00 2.42
CA LYS A 680 19.98 -23.71 3.06
C LYS A 680 20.49 -22.70 2.04
N LEU A 681 20.13 -21.45 2.25
CA LEU A 681 20.58 -20.32 1.45
C LEU A 681 21.89 -19.75 2.01
N SER A 682 22.71 -19.18 1.14
CA SER A 682 23.91 -18.43 1.52
C SER A 682 23.99 -17.21 0.63
N TYR A 683 24.02 -16.03 1.25
CA TYR A 683 24.16 -14.77 0.51
C TYR A 683 25.48 -14.74 -0.24
N THR A 684 25.44 -14.34 -1.52
CA THR A 684 26.63 -14.34 -2.38
C THR A 684 27.51 -13.10 -2.22
N GLY A 685 26.97 -12.02 -1.63
CA GLY A 685 27.57 -10.69 -1.70
C GLY A 685 26.98 -9.82 -2.81
N ASN A 686 26.16 -10.38 -3.72
CA ASN A 686 25.61 -9.64 -4.84
C ASN A 686 24.29 -8.95 -4.47
N THR A 687 24.24 -7.64 -4.65
CA THR A 687 23.04 -6.81 -4.44
C THR A 687 22.90 -5.76 -5.53
N TYR A 688 21.66 -5.41 -5.88
CA TYR A 688 21.36 -4.49 -6.97
C TYR A 688 20.20 -3.58 -6.57
N LYS A 689 20.26 -2.30 -6.91
CA LYS A 689 19.15 -1.38 -6.72
C LYS A 689 18.18 -1.45 -7.89
N ILE A 690 16.89 -1.54 -7.57
CA ILE A 690 15.79 -1.55 -8.53
C ILE A 690 14.55 -1.01 -7.84
N GLY A 691 13.86 -0.07 -8.49
CA GLY A 691 12.64 0.52 -7.93
C GLY A 691 11.51 -0.51 -7.90
N THR A 692 10.98 -0.77 -6.70
CA THR A 692 9.72 -1.45 -6.43
C THR A 692 9.48 -2.72 -7.25
N ALA A 693 10.49 -3.58 -7.33
CA ALA A 693 10.41 -4.85 -8.04
C ALA A 693 9.59 -5.89 -7.26
N VAL A 694 8.68 -6.57 -7.95
CA VAL A 694 7.68 -7.46 -7.32
C VAL A 694 7.51 -8.82 -8.01
N CYS A 695 8.08 -9.00 -9.20
CA CYS A 695 8.11 -10.26 -9.93
C CYS A 695 9.48 -10.44 -10.58
N LEU A 696 10.00 -11.67 -10.56
CA LEU A 696 11.24 -12.06 -11.20
C LEU A 696 11.02 -13.32 -12.04
N TRP A 697 11.48 -13.32 -13.28
CA TRP A 697 11.45 -14.48 -14.18
C TRP A 697 12.79 -14.63 -14.89
N VAL A 698 13.32 -15.85 -15.01
CA VAL A 698 14.59 -16.11 -15.71
C VAL A 698 14.34 -17.08 -16.86
N SER A 699 14.91 -16.80 -18.02
CA SER A 699 14.89 -17.71 -19.17
C SER A 699 16.13 -17.56 -20.05
N GLU A 700 16.44 -18.61 -20.79
CA GLU A 700 17.56 -18.64 -21.75
C GLU A 700 17.14 -18.02 -23.08
N PHE A 701 17.90 -17.06 -23.57
CA PHE A 701 17.72 -16.45 -24.89
C PHE A 701 18.96 -16.63 -25.76
#